data_AF-C5A4V6-F1
#
_entry.id   AF-C5A4V6-F1
#
_cell.length_a   1.000
_cell.length_b   1.000
_cell.length_c   1.000
_cell.angle_alpha   90.00
_cell.angle_beta   90.00
_cell.angle_gamma   90.00
#
_symmetry.space_group_name_H-M   'P 1'
#
loop_
_entity.id
_entity.type
_entity.pdbx_description
1 polymer ?
#
loop_
_entity_poly.entity_id
_entity_poly.type
_entity_poly.pdbx_seq_one_letter_code
_entity_poly.pdbx_strand_id
1 'polypeptide(L)'
;MRRGFLLNSAVIVLLIPLLLLLATYEDVSSSIIKAQSERTQFGRTYDVINFLNLEFQKALELSGKRAVVAAVDYVAVTGNFISPTYKANNTIRDFIKSGTSPAVTGYDTLRVMGGQTLKTWLSNVSKLLQDQGYSIYPSISDIVSSTEITVAPLDAFTVVIKARIPRVRITDSSGLVVYDGPIPSTGGYVYSTVDIRDLEDPIFSAMTGGRYQRSLRACPYAYPELGSRPLTIANGTGVGTSSTVIGYFGTDFQYNLTDIWDSSGDHVSNLTVDGIPTTTRDVILNSGDVGILKFGNVTSSGTGTGLPSGWCSILGYRINLTIENNVGIDLNDYQIPLLISTAKGFTTQMLDFIFQNTQNTYLGDPYQTNASIAFYDTNCNPVPFWIEYWDPTTETALVWLRLSIPVNGRVTVEMYFGNETAPTKGDGNAVFEFFEDSLTIDGGNEVEIKLNQNSLDLYGGFAVRFRMRAERNYYDWDSGVGVEDSSGRMLLFTDDGTWSDDGLAIHRPWWVYLSEIGGRDPIDTFHVYEALMKPYSTTSKDSKFKDITEGRVNNDNYYRTWTEPLAYVYAVTDSEFWYRKTDYQWIAVRKYDTSTDLLEDPHFNGITLYWQTTTLSQIIESKPAPSTSAPSSSNATVYDIQPLLNCILDQRYIATENGWSFFERLEGSDANHAAYVTLSHQMQDEMGYKYGNQYYPIGLVSFMIPDPTYDRKLFNLFLTLGISVEEGQSSTDYYFLNYYFGDGTKVQGYRVWGVSEGTIGTSNLEEIPFFLDPQTSEEILGPQGTCDLLYGYTCP
;
A
#
# COMPACT_ATOMS: atom_id res chain seq x y z
N MET A 1 -30.95 -83.03 96.29
CA MET A 1 -30.10 -82.95 95.07
C MET A 1 -30.88 -82.52 93.80
N ARG A 2 -31.92 -81.67 93.85
CA ARG A 2 -32.70 -81.27 92.65
C ARG A 2 -32.88 -79.76 92.41
N ARG A 3 -32.59 -78.90 93.40
CA ARG A 3 -32.72 -77.43 93.24
C ARG A 3 -31.46 -76.74 92.70
N GLY A 4 -30.26 -77.26 92.99
CA GLY A 4 -28.99 -76.70 92.49
C GLY A 4 -28.71 -76.95 91.01
N PHE A 5 -29.21 -78.06 90.45
CA PHE A 5 -29.09 -78.37 89.01
C PHE A 5 -30.00 -77.48 88.15
N LEU A 6 -31.25 -77.26 88.59
CA LEU A 6 -32.20 -76.38 87.90
C LEU A 6 -31.75 -74.90 87.91
N LEU A 7 -31.16 -74.42 89.01
CA LEU A 7 -30.63 -73.05 89.09
C LEU A 7 -29.40 -72.85 88.19
N ASN A 8 -28.47 -73.81 88.13
CA ASN A 8 -27.32 -73.72 87.21
C ASN A 8 -27.73 -73.85 85.72
N SER A 9 -28.67 -74.73 85.40
CA SER A 9 -29.19 -74.85 84.02
C SER A 9 -29.98 -73.60 83.59
N ALA A 10 -30.77 -73.00 84.48
CA ALA A 10 -31.49 -71.75 84.19
C ALA A 10 -30.54 -70.56 83.96
N VAL A 11 -29.44 -70.49 84.73
CA VAL A 11 -28.40 -69.48 84.55
C VAL A 11 -27.66 -69.67 83.22
N ILE A 12 -27.35 -70.90 82.80
CA ILE A 12 -26.74 -71.19 81.49
C ILE A 12 -27.71 -70.88 80.34
N VAL A 13 -28.99 -71.23 80.47
CA VAL A 13 -30.03 -70.93 79.46
C VAL A 13 -30.31 -69.43 79.34
N LEU A 14 -30.06 -68.63 80.38
CA LEU A 14 -30.10 -67.16 80.34
C LEU A 14 -28.78 -66.55 79.83
N LEU A 15 -27.63 -67.16 80.13
CA LEU A 15 -26.31 -66.67 79.71
C LEU A 15 -26.06 -66.87 78.21
N ILE A 16 -26.52 -67.97 77.62
CA ILE A 16 -26.35 -68.24 76.18
C ILE A 16 -26.95 -67.10 75.32
N PRO A 17 -28.24 -66.71 75.49
CA PRO A 17 -28.80 -65.59 74.74
C PRO A 17 -28.15 -64.25 75.11
N LEU A 18 -27.69 -64.06 76.35
CA LEU A 18 -26.98 -62.84 76.74
C LEU A 18 -25.60 -62.72 76.06
N LEU A 19 -24.86 -63.82 75.96
CA LEU A 19 -23.57 -63.90 75.26
C LEU A 19 -23.74 -63.78 73.74
N LEU A 20 -24.81 -64.38 73.18
CA LEU A 20 -25.17 -64.18 71.77
C LEU A 20 -25.56 -62.72 71.50
N LEU A 21 -26.29 -62.07 72.40
CA LEU A 21 -26.63 -60.65 72.31
C LEU A 21 -25.36 -59.77 72.37
N LEU A 22 -24.42 -60.09 73.26
CA LEU A 22 -23.13 -59.39 73.38
C LEU A 22 -22.28 -59.56 72.12
N ALA A 23 -22.16 -60.79 71.61
CA ALA A 23 -21.41 -61.08 70.39
C ALA A 23 -22.03 -60.39 69.16
N THR A 24 -23.36 -60.39 69.04
CA THR A 24 -24.06 -59.69 67.96
C THR A 24 -23.99 -58.17 68.11
N TYR A 25 -24.03 -57.64 69.32
CA TYR A 25 -23.83 -56.21 69.57
C TYR A 25 -22.40 -55.77 69.21
N GLU A 26 -21.39 -56.55 69.59
CA GLU A 26 -19.99 -56.27 69.27
C GLU A 26 -19.74 -56.32 67.75
N ASP A 27 -20.31 -57.31 67.06
CA ASP A 27 -20.17 -57.47 65.61
C ASP A 27 -20.89 -56.35 64.82
N VAL A 28 -22.11 -55.99 65.24
CA VAL A 28 -22.87 -54.87 64.66
C VAL A 28 -22.21 -53.53 64.96
N SER A 29 -21.76 -53.30 66.19
CA SER A 29 -21.00 -52.11 66.59
C SER A 29 -19.72 -51.95 65.78
N SER A 30 -18.93 -53.01 65.68
CA SER A 30 -17.71 -53.07 64.87
C SER A 30 -18.00 -52.76 63.39
N SER A 31 -19.04 -53.38 62.84
CA SER A 31 -19.48 -53.13 61.45
C SER A 31 -19.93 -51.68 61.22
N ILE A 32 -20.64 -51.07 62.18
CA ILE A 32 -21.08 -49.67 62.09
C ILE A 32 -19.88 -48.72 62.18
N ILE A 33 -18.97 -48.92 63.15
CA ILE A 33 -17.76 -48.10 63.30
C ILE A 33 -16.90 -48.20 62.04
N LYS A 34 -16.73 -49.42 61.50
CA LYS A 34 -16.00 -49.66 60.26
C LYS A 34 -16.66 -48.96 59.08
N ALA A 35 -17.99 -49.08 58.91
CA ALA A 35 -18.72 -48.41 57.84
C ALA A 35 -18.70 -46.88 57.95
N GLN A 36 -18.73 -46.32 59.17
CA GLN A 36 -18.59 -44.88 59.40
C GLN A 36 -17.17 -44.38 59.13
N SER A 37 -16.15 -45.14 59.53
CA SER A 37 -14.75 -44.86 59.22
C SER A 37 -14.50 -44.89 57.72
N GLU A 38 -14.99 -45.92 57.02
CA GLU A 38 -14.90 -46.04 55.56
C GLU A 38 -15.60 -44.87 54.88
N ARG A 39 -16.84 -44.51 55.27
CA ARG A 39 -17.54 -43.33 54.73
C ARG A 39 -16.79 -42.02 54.93
N THR A 40 -16.22 -41.80 56.11
CA THR A 40 -15.46 -40.58 56.43
C THR A 40 -14.19 -40.51 55.58
N GLN A 41 -13.53 -41.64 55.37
CA GLN A 41 -12.35 -41.76 54.52
C GLN A 41 -12.71 -41.50 53.05
N PHE A 42 -13.79 -42.10 52.54
CA PHE A 42 -14.29 -41.84 51.18
C PHE A 42 -14.64 -40.35 50.97
N GLY A 43 -15.28 -39.71 51.95
CA GLY A 43 -15.59 -38.28 51.89
C GLY A 43 -14.33 -37.42 51.76
N ARG A 44 -13.32 -37.67 52.61
CA ARG A 44 -12.03 -36.95 52.54
C ARG A 44 -11.31 -37.15 51.21
N THR A 45 -11.27 -38.38 50.71
CA THR A 45 -10.66 -38.68 49.40
C THR A 45 -11.37 -37.94 48.27
N TYR A 46 -12.70 -37.93 48.27
CA TYR A 46 -13.50 -37.22 47.28
C TYR A 46 -13.25 -35.71 47.31
N ASP A 47 -13.18 -35.12 48.51
CA ASP A 47 -12.89 -33.69 48.69
C ASP A 47 -11.49 -33.32 48.19
N VAL A 48 -10.47 -34.16 48.47
CA VAL A 48 -9.10 -33.95 47.98
C VAL A 48 -9.04 -34.02 46.45
N ILE A 49 -9.71 -35.00 45.83
CA ILE A 49 -9.72 -35.14 44.37
C ILE A 49 -10.43 -33.96 43.71
N ASN A 50 -11.58 -33.55 44.23
CA ASN A 50 -12.31 -32.39 43.72
C ASN A 50 -11.51 -31.09 43.87
N PHE A 51 -10.84 -30.91 45.01
CA PHE A 51 -9.93 -29.80 45.24
C PHE A 51 -8.81 -29.79 44.18
N LEU A 52 -8.15 -30.93 43.94
CA LEU A 52 -7.08 -31.02 42.94
C LEU A 52 -7.58 -30.72 41.51
N ASN A 53 -8.76 -31.22 41.13
CA ASN A 53 -9.35 -30.94 39.83
C ASN A 53 -9.60 -29.44 39.62
N LEU A 54 -10.24 -28.78 40.60
CA LEU A 54 -10.55 -27.35 40.54
C LEU A 54 -9.29 -26.48 40.59
N GLU A 55 -8.33 -26.81 41.45
CA GLU A 55 -7.10 -26.05 41.60
C GLU A 55 -6.17 -26.24 40.40
N PHE A 56 -6.15 -27.41 39.76
CA PHE A 56 -5.40 -27.61 38.52
C PHE A 56 -5.90 -26.69 37.41
N GLN A 57 -7.22 -26.57 37.24
CA GLN A 57 -7.81 -25.67 36.26
C GLN A 57 -7.44 -24.20 36.51
N LYS A 58 -7.55 -23.73 37.77
CA LYS A 58 -7.16 -22.36 38.14
C LYS A 58 -5.66 -22.12 37.97
N ALA A 59 -4.83 -23.09 38.34
CA ALA A 59 -3.39 -22.99 38.17
C ALA A 59 -3.01 -22.90 36.69
N LEU A 60 -3.68 -23.69 35.84
CA LEU A 60 -3.52 -23.63 34.38
C LEU A 60 -3.93 -22.26 33.83
N GLU A 61 -5.05 -21.71 34.28
CA GLU A 61 -5.51 -20.39 33.84
C GLU A 61 -4.55 -19.27 34.22
N LEU A 62 -4.10 -19.24 35.47
CA LEU A 62 -3.20 -18.19 35.96
C LEU A 62 -1.82 -18.26 35.31
N SER A 63 -1.25 -19.47 35.23
CA SER A 63 0.06 -19.69 34.60
C SER A 63 -0.02 -19.48 33.09
N GLY A 64 -1.12 -19.87 32.45
CA GLY A 64 -1.39 -19.65 31.03
C GLY A 64 -1.44 -18.17 30.66
N LYS A 65 -2.26 -17.38 31.36
CA LYS A 65 -2.35 -15.93 31.15
C LYS A 65 -0.98 -15.26 31.28
N ARG A 66 -0.23 -15.58 32.34
CA ARG A 66 1.11 -15.02 32.56
C ARG A 66 2.13 -15.49 31.53
N ALA A 67 2.05 -16.73 31.07
CA ALA A 67 2.95 -17.28 30.05
C ALA A 67 2.78 -16.58 28.70
N VAL A 68 1.54 -16.30 28.29
CA VAL A 68 1.25 -15.52 27.07
C VAL A 68 1.82 -14.10 27.20
N VAL A 69 1.55 -13.40 28.31
CA VAL A 69 2.12 -12.06 28.54
C VAL A 69 3.65 -12.10 28.60
N ALA A 70 4.25 -13.14 29.19
CA ALA A 70 5.70 -13.27 29.26
C ALA A 70 6.35 -13.46 27.90
N ALA A 71 5.67 -14.14 26.96
CA ALA A 71 6.12 -14.28 25.58
C ALA A 71 6.06 -12.94 24.82
N VAL A 72 4.95 -12.19 24.97
CA VAL A 72 4.81 -10.84 24.40
C VAL A 72 5.90 -9.91 24.94
N ASP A 73 6.06 -9.87 26.26
CA ASP A 73 7.03 -9.02 26.94
C ASP A 73 8.48 -9.35 26.55
N TYR A 74 8.80 -10.63 26.33
CA TYR A 74 10.10 -11.04 25.80
C TYR A 74 10.36 -10.44 24.42
N VAL A 75 9.44 -10.62 23.47
CA VAL A 75 9.63 -10.16 22.08
C VAL A 75 9.65 -8.64 22.03
N ALA A 76 8.72 -7.97 22.72
CA ALA A 76 8.60 -6.52 22.74
C ALA A 76 9.82 -5.83 23.38
N VAL A 77 10.36 -6.36 24.49
CA VAL A 77 11.49 -5.73 25.21
C VAL A 77 12.84 -6.08 24.62
N THR A 78 13.03 -7.29 24.12
CA THR A 78 14.33 -7.70 23.57
C THR A 78 14.50 -7.40 22.09
N GLY A 79 13.39 -7.22 21.36
CA GLY A 79 13.37 -7.16 19.90
C GLY A 79 13.68 -8.49 19.22
N ASN A 80 13.88 -9.57 19.98
CA ASN A 80 14.18 -10.89 19.44
C ASN A 80 12.91 -11.72 19.33
N PHE A 81 12.65 -12.25 18.14
CA PHE A 81 11.57 -13.21 17.92
C PHE A 81 11.89 -14.59 18.50
N ILE A 82 10.83 -15.34 18.84
CA ILE A 82 10.93 -16.74 19.21
C ILE A 82 11.31 -17.55 17.96
N SER A 83 12.31 -18.43 18.06
CA SER A 83 12.72 -19.23 16.91
C SER A 83 11.54 -20.05 16.34
N PRO A 84 11.22 -19.94 15.03
CA PRO A 84 10.17 -20.73 14.40
C PRO A 84 10.43 -22.24 14.46
N THR A 85 11.70 -22.67 14.61
CA THR A 85 12.05 -24.07 14.82
C THR A 85 11.63 -24.57 16.20
N TYR A 86 11.75 -23.72 17.24
CA TYR A 86 11.31 -24.08 18.59
C TYR A 86 9.81 -23.87 18.79
N LYS A 87 9.23 -22.87 18.14
CA LYS A 87 7.81 -22.48 18.15
C LYS A 87 7.34 -21.71 19.40
N ALA A 88 6.43 -20.77 19.20
CA ALA A 88 5.79 -19.97 20.24
C ALA A 88 4.96 -20.84 21.19
N ASN A 89 4.21 -21.79 20.65
CA ASN A 89 3.38 -22.70 21.47
C ASN A 89 4.21 -23.56 22.45
N ASN A 90 5.40 -24.02 22.05
CA ASN A 90 6.31 -24.73 22.93
C ASN A 90 6.89 -23.80 24.01
N THR A 91 7.26 -22.58 23.63
CA THR A 91 7.78 -21.57 24.57
C THR A 91 6.76 -21.23 25.67
N ILE A 92 5.51 -20.96 25.28
CA ILE A 92 4.39 -20.70 26.22
C ILE A 92 4.15 -21.92 27.11
N ARG A 93 4.18 -23.14 26.54
CA ARG A 93 4.06 -24.38 27.31
C ARG A 93 5.15 -24.51 28.39
N ASP A 94 6.39 -24.17 28.08
CA ASP A 94 7.48 -24.27 29.05
C ASP A 94 7.34 -23.22 30.16
N PHE A 95 6.91 -21.99 29.82
CA PHE A 95 6.56 -20.98 30.81
C PHE A 95 5.47 -21.46 31.77
N ILE A 96 4.40 -22.10 31.26
CA ILE A 96 3.35 -22.70 32.08
C ILE A 96 3.94 -23.75 33.03
N LYS A 97 4.82 -24.62 32.53
CA LYS A 97 5.42 -25.71 33.33
C LYS A 97 6.35 -25.21 34.42
N SER A 98 7.34 -24.41 34.06
CA SER A 98 8.48 -24.07 34.93
C SER A 98 8.86 -22.58 34.96
N GLY A 99 8.24 -21.75 34.11
CA GLY A 99 8.55 -20.33 34.01
C GLY A 99 9.83 -20.03 33.22
N THR A 100 10.43 -21.01 32.57
CA THR A 100 11.67 -20.85 31.77
C THR A 100 11.56 -21.64 30.47
N SER A 101 12.06 -21.10 29.36
CA SER A 101 12.12 -21.82 28.08
C SER A 101 13.52 -21.69 27.46
N PRO A 102 14.05 -22.72 26.77
CA PRO A 102 15.30 -22.63 26.05
C PRO A 102 15.27 -21.62 24.88
N ALA A 103 14.08 -21.20 24.42
CA ALA A 103 13.96 -20.21 23.35
C ALA A 103 14.24 -18.76 23.78
N VAL A 104 14.27 -18.47 25.09
CA VAL A 104 14.37 -17.10 25.63
C VAL A 104 15.54 -16.93 26.62
N THR A 105 16.70 -17.52 26.31
CA THR A 105 17.85 -17.49 27.22
C THR A 105 18.29 -16.07 27.59
N GLY A 106 18.44 -15.79 28.89
CA GLY A 106 18.87 -14.49 29.39
C GLY A 106 17.74 -13.51 29.72
N TYR A 107 16.49 -13.86 29.44
CA TYR A 107 15.33 -13.07 29.83
C TYR A 107 14.88 -13.34 31.28
N ASP A 108 14.63 -12.28 32.05
CA ASP A 108 14.11 -12.38 33.42
C ASP A 108 12.60 -12.65 33.42
N THR A 109 12.25 -13.92 33.31
CA THR A 109 10.85 -14.36 33.32
C THR A 109 10.14 -14.11 34.65
N LEU A 110 10.86 -13.87 35.76
CA LEU A 110 10.24 -13.63 37.06
C LEU A 110 9.45 -12.33 37.09
N ARG A 111 9.84 -11.33 36.27
CA ARG A 111 9.12 -10.06 36.13
C ARG A 111 7.65 -10.24 35.80
N VAL A 112 7.33 -11.15 34.87
CA VAL A 112 5.97 -11.39 34.40
C VAL A 112 5.37 -12.65 35.01
N MET A 113 6.12 -13.76 35.07
CA MET A 113 5.62 -15.01 35.62
C MET A 113 5.40 -14.92 37.13
N GLY A 114 6.22 -14.17 37.88
CA GLY A 114 6.08 -14.00 39.33
C GLY A 114 6.05 -15.32 40.11
N GLY A 115 6.67 -16.37 39.57
CA GLY A 115 6.64 -17.73 40.13
C GLY A 115 5.31 -18.49 39.95
N GLN A 116 4.32 -17.94 39.24
CA GLN A 116 3.01 -18.58 38.99
C GLN A 116 3.10 -19.64 37.89
N THR A 117 3.60 -20.82 38.24
CA THR A 117 3.84 -21.95 37.32
C THR A 117 3.19 -23.22 37.86
N LEU A 118 2.99 -24.22 37.01
CA LEU A 118 2.50 -25.53 37.47
C LEU A 118 3.47 -26.18 38.46
N LYS A 119 4.79 -26.00 38.31
CA LYS A 119 5.78 -26.49 39.27
C LYS A 119 5.61 -25.85 40.65
N THR A 120 5.43 -24.54 40.71
CA THR A 120 5.23 -23.83 41.99
C THR A 120 3.90 -24.22 42.62
N TRP A 121 2.83 -24.30 41.83
CA TRP A 121 1.52 -24.74 42.28
C TRP A 121 1.57 -26.16 42.86
N LEU A 122 2.15 -27.14 42.13
CA LEU A 122 2.32 -28.52 42.62
C LEU A 122 3.16 -28.58 43.88
N SER A 123 4.19 -27.73 44.02
CA SER A 123 4.98 -27.65 45.24
C SER A 123 4.14 -27.17 46.43
N ASN A 124 3.29 -26.16 46.24
CA ASN A 124 2.42 -25.64 47.28
C ASN A 124 1.33 -26.65 47.66
N VAL A 125 0.71 -27.31 46.66
CA VAL A 125 -0.28 -28.37 46.87
C VAL A 125 0.34 -29.57 47.58
N SER A 126 1.54 -30.00 47.16
CA SER A 126 2.26 -31.08 47.82
C SER A 126 2.53 -30.76 49.30
N LYS A 127 2.89 -29.52 49.61
CA LYS A 127 3.09 -29.08 51.00
C LYS A 127 1.78 -29.10 51.80
N LEU A 128 0.69 -28.59 51.23
CA LEU A 128 -0.63 -28.63 51.86
C LEU A 128 -1.09 -30.08 52.15
N LEU A 129 -0.87 -30.98 51.19
CA LEU A 129 -1.18 -32.40 51.33
C LEU A 129 -0.30 -33.05 52.42
N GLN A 130 1.00 -32.72 52.49
CA GLN A 130 1.89 -33.19 53.55
C GLN A 130 1.44 -32.72 54.94
N ASP A 131 1.03 -31.46 55.08
CA ASP A 131 0.49 -30.91 56.33
C ASP A 131 -0.82 -31.61 56.75
N GLN A 132 -1.55 -32.20 55.79
CA GLN A 132 -2.75 -33.02 56.01
C GLN A 132 -2.46 -34.52 56.20
N GLY A 133 -1.20 -34.94 56.18
CA GLY A 133 -0.79 -36.33 56.34
C GLY A 133 -0.81 -37.17 55.05
N TYR A 134 -0.83 -36.53 53.88
CA TYR A 134 -0.76 -37.17 52.57
C TYR A 134 0.59 -36.95 51.88
N SER A 135 1.01 -37.88 51.03
CA SER A 135 2.22 -37.77 50.21
C SER A 135 1.88 -38.01 48.75
N ILE A 136 2.50 -37.24 47.85
CA ILE A 136 2.28 -37.28 46.40
C ILE A 136 3.47 -37.93 45.67
N TYR A 137 3.19 -38.78 44.69
CA TYR A 137 4.17 -39.49 43.87
C TYR A 137 3.75 -39.48 42.39
N PRO A 138 4.68 -39.50 41.42
CA PRO A 138 6.14 -39.41 41.57
C PRO A 138 6.59 -38.01 42.03
N SER A 139 7.89 -37.69 41.95
CA SER A 139 8.38 -36.37 42.38
C SER A 139 7.69 -35.23 41.61
N ILE A 140 7.62 -34.03 42.20
CA ILE A 140 6.99 -32.85 41.55
C ILE A 140 7.59 -32.61 40.14
N SER A 141 8.91 -32.75 40.00
CA SER A 141 9.59 -32.63 38.70
C SER A 141 9.12 -33.66 37.68
N ASP A 142 8.89 -34.90 38.10
CA ASP A 142 8.41 -35.97 37.23
C ASP A 142 6.94 -35.77 36.86
N ILE A 143 6.13 -35.25 37.78
CA ILE A 143 4.73 -34.89 37.50
C ILE A 143 4.69 -33.75 36.46
N VAL A 144 5.46 -32.68 36.65
CA VAL A 144 5.51 -31.55 35.70
C VAL A 144 6.03 -31.97 34.32
N SER A 145 7.07 -32.81 34.28
CA SER A 145 7.63 -33.29 33.02
C SER A 145 6.64 -34.17 32.24
N SER A 146 5.94 -35.07 32.94
CA SER A 146 4.91 -35.94 32.37
C SER A 146 3.57 -35.26 32.09
N THR A 147 3.34 -34.05 32.61
CA THR A 147 2.11 -33.30 32.32
C THR A 147 2.02 -33.00 30.82
N GLU A 148 0.93 -33.45 30.21
CA GLU A 148 0.61 -33.21 28.81
C GLU A 148 0.00 -31.80 28.72
N ILE A 149 0.61 -30.93 27.92
CA ILE A 149 0.13 -29.56 27.69
C ILE A 149 0.26 -29.24 26.22
N THR A 150 -0.85 -28.88 25.60
CA THR A 150 -0.93 -28.37 24.23
C THR A 150 -1.39 -26.92 24.32
N VAL A 151 -0.65 -26.04 23.64
CA VAL A 151 -0.98 -24.62 23.50
C VAL A 151 -1.25 -24.36 22.02
N ALA A 152 -2.33 -23.68 21.70
CA ALA A 152 -2.77 -23.44 20.33
C ALA A 152 -3.51 -22.10 20.21
N PRO A 153 -3.48 -21.44 19.04
CA PRO A 153 -4.50 -20.46 18.74
C PRO A 153 -5.85 -21.18 18.62
N LEU A 154 -6.89 -20.63 19.25
CA LEU A 154 -8.27 -21.11 19.13
C LEU A 154 -9.02 -20.34 18.03
N ASP A 155 -8.80 -19.03 18.01
CA ASP A 155 -9.20 -18.08 16.96
C ASP A 155 -8.16 -16.94 16.93
N ALA A 156 -8.36 -15.92 16.11
CA ALA A 156 -7.44 -14.79 15.98
C ALA A 156 -7.18 -14.03 17.30
N PHE A 157 -8.10 -14.07 18.26
CA PHE A 157 -8.03 -13.29 19.51
C PHE A 157 -7.99 -14.14 20.78
N THR A 158 -7.89 -15.45 20.65
CA THR A 158 -7.97 -16.38 21.78
C THR A 158 -6.93 -17.49 21.65
N VAL A 159 -6.16 -17.69 22.71
CA VAL A 159 -5.25 -18.83 22.86
C VAL A 159 -5.90 -19.88 23.75
N VAL A 160 -5.87 -21.14 23.35
CA VAL A 160 -6.33 -22.28 24.15
C VAL A 160 -5.16 -23.08 24.69
N ILE A 161 -5.30 -23.51 25.94
CA ILE A 161 -4.37 -24.37 26.66
C ILE A 161 -5.13 -25.61 27.09
N LYS A 162 -4.77 -26.74 26.51
CA LYS A 162 -5.29 -28.08 26.83
C LYS A 162 -4.27 -28.80 27.69
N ALA A 163 -4.65 -29.24 28.89
CA ALA A 163 -3.71 -29.91 29.78
C ALA A 163 -4.30 -31.10 30.55
N ARG A 164 -3.44 -32.07 30.84
CA ARG A 164 -3.75 -33.24 31.67
C ARG A 164 -2.49 -33.73 32.39
N ILE A 165 -2.62 -34.03 33.67
CA ILE A 165 -1.61 -34.79 34.40
C ILE A 165 -1.98 -36.27 34.26
N PRO A 166 -1.18 -37.09 33.57
CA PRO A 166 -1.60 -38.45 33.19
C PRO A 166 -1.68 -39.40 34.38
N ARG A 167 -0.87 -39.19 35.42
CA ARG A 167 -0.90 -40.02 36.62
C ARG A 167 -0.29 -39.32 37.83
N VAL A 168 -1.01 -39.38 38.94
CA VAL A 168 -0.56 -39.01 40.28
C VAL A 168 -1.01 -40.09 41.25
N ARG A 169 -0.12 -40.46 42.17
CA ARG A 169 -0.43 -41.35 43.30
C ARG A 169 -0.35 -40.56 44.60
N ILE A 170 -1.43 -40.59 45.38
CA ILE A 170 -1.50 -39.97 46.70
C ILE A 170 -1.64 -41.08 47.74
N THR A 171 -0.76 -41.09 48.73
CA THR A 171 -0.79 -42.03 49.85
C THR A 171 -1.01 -41.30 51.16
N ASP A 172 -1.68 -41.93 52.13
CA ASP A 172 -1.76 -41.41 53.50
C ASP A 172 -0.48 -41.71 54.31
N SER A 173 -0.45 -41.26 55.56
CA SER A 173 0.66 -41.47 56.50
C SER A 173 0.92 -42.94 56.85
N SER A 174 -0.02 -43.84 56.58
CA SER A 174 0.14 -45.29 56.77
C SER A 174 0.67 -46.01 55.52
N GLY A 175 0.83 -45.29 54.40
CA GLY A 175 1.27 -45.83 53.12
C GLY A 175 0.13 -46.42 52.27
N LEU A 176 -1.13 -46.27 52.69
CA LEU A 176 -2.28 -46.70 51.92
C LEU A 176 -2.50 -45.75 50.73
N VAL A 177 -2.78 -46.30 49.55
CA VAL A 177 -3.10 -45.51 48.36
C VAL A 177 -4.51 -44.93 48.48
N VAL A 178 -4.58 -43.61 48.54
CA VAL A 178 -5.82 -42.81 48.64
C VAL A 178 -6.33 -42.48 47.25
N TYR A 179 -5.42 -42.22 46.31
CA TYR A 179 -5.72 -41.93 44.92
C TYR A 179 -4.58 -42.42 44.03
N ASP A 180 -4.90 -43.00 42.87
CA ASP A 180 -3.93 -43.35 41.82
C ASP A 180 -4.61 -43.20 40.46
N GLY A 181 -4.34 -42.09 39.78
CA GLY A 181 -5.03 -41.75 38.55
C GLY A 181 -4.65 -40.39 37.96
N PRO A 182 -5.26 -39.99 36.85
CA PRO A 182 -4.99 -38.72 36.17
C PRO A 182 -5.63 -37.51 36.88
N ILE A 183 -5.09 -36.31 36.67
CA ILE A 183 -5.78 -35.06 37.02
C ILE A 183 -6.07 -34.32 35.70
N PRO A 184 -7.33 -34.12 35.32
CA PRO A 184 -8.54 -34.33 36.10
C PRO A 184 -8.90 -35.83 36.26
N SER A 185 -9.58 -36.15 37.36
CA SER A 185 -9.92 -37.54 37.72
C SER A 185 -10.83 -38.26 36.72
N THR A 186 -11.45 -37.54 35.78
CA THR A 186 -12.21 -38.10 34.66
C THR A 186 -11.32 -38.76 33.60
N GLY A 187 -10.00 -38.50 33.63
CA GLY A 187 -9.04 -38.94 32.61
C GLY A 187 -9.04 -38.11 31.32
N GLY A 188 -9.97 -37.16 31.20
CA GLY A 188 -10.01 -36.18 30.12
C GLY A 188 -8.99 -35.05 30.29
N TYR A 189 -9.19 -33.97 29.54
CA TYR A 189 -8.36 -32.77 29.59
C TYR A 189 -9.11 -31.62 30.26
N VAL A 190 -8.35 -30.71 30.87
CA VAL A 190 -8.84 -29.39 31.26
C VAL A 190 -8.44 -28.39 30.18
N TYR A 191 -9.34 -27.45 29.91
CA TYR A 191 -9.11 -26.36 28.97
C TYR A 191 -9.09 -25.03 29.72
N SER A 192 -8.19 -24.15 29.31
CA SER A 192 -8.16 -22.76 29.69
C SER A 192 -7.97 -21.90 28.45
N THR A 193 -8.70 -20.79 28.37
CA THR A 193 -8.56 -19.83 27.28
C THR A 193 -7.96 -18.53 27.80
N VAL A 194 -7.15 -17.90 26.95
CA VAL A 194 -6.53 -16.60 27.18
C VAL A 194 -6.95 -15.68 26.05
N ASP A 195 -7.75 -14.69 26.39
CA ASP A 195 -8.08 -13.57 25.51
C ASP A 195 -6.84 -12.68 25.37
N ILE A 196 -6.43 -12.42 24.13
CA ILE A 196 -5.26 -11.58 23.83
C ILE A 196 -5.64 -10.16 23.43
N ARG A 197 -6.93 -9.80 23.41
CA ARG A 197 -7.34 -8.41 23.22
C ARG A 197 -6.76 -7.52 24.32
N ASP A 198 -6.44 -6.29 23.94
CA ASP A 198 -5.75 -5.28 24.73
C ASP A 198 -4.30 -5.62 25.13
N LEU A 199 -3.77 -6.80 24.76
CA LEU A 199 -2.33 -7.05 24.83
C LEU A 199 -1.59 -6.29 23.73
N GLU A 200 -0.33 -5.98 23.98
CA GLU A 200 0.56 -5.44 22.94
C GLU A 200 0.76 -6.47 21.83
N ASP A 201 0.74 -6.00 20.59
CA ASP A 201 1.18 -6.78 19.44
C ASP A 201 2.69 -6.63 19.30
N PRO A 202 3.48 -7.67 19.65
CA PRO A 202 4.91 -7.54 19.86
C PRO A 202 5.70 -7.30 18.56
N ILE A 203 5.12 -7.60 17.39
CA ILE A 203 5.82 -7.43 16.11
C ILE A 203 6.18 -5.97 15.84
N PHE A 204 5.30 -5.03 16.21
CA PHE A 204 5.51 -3.60 16.02
C PHE A 204 6.73 -3.12 16.81
N SER A 205 6.78 -3.46 18.10
CA SER A 205 7.88 -3.07 18.97
C SER A 205 9.18 -3.76 18.57
N ALA A 206 9.13 -5.05 18.21
CA ALA A 206 10.32 -5.78 17.80
C ALA A 206 10.94 -5.23 16.52
N MET A 207 10.14 -5.01 15.47
CA MET A 207 10.66 -4.57 14.17
C MET A 207 11.07 -3.11 14.16
N THR A 208 10.38 -2.25 14.92
CA THR A 208 10.73 -0.81 14.97
C THR A 208 11.76 -0.46 16.05
N GLY A 209 12.30 -1.45 16.77
CA GLY A 209 13.23 -1.23 17.88
C GLY A 209 12.60 -0.44 19.03
N GLY A 210 11.33 -0.69 19.33
CA GLY A 210 10.54 -0.07 20.41
C GLY A 210 10.03 1.33 20.11
N ARG A 211 10.14 1.82 18.87
CA ARG A 211 9.71 3.19 18.49
C ARG A 211 8.21 3.30 18.22
N TYR A 212 7.58 2.19 17.88
CA TYR A 212 6.16 2.11 17.58
C TYR A 212 5.57 0.86 18.24
N GLN A 213 4.44 1.03 18.92
CA GLN A 213 3.76 -0.03 19.66
C GLN A 213 2.25 0.08 19.43
N ARG A 214 1.56 -1.07 19.44
CA ARG A 214 0.12 -1.16 19.22
C ARG A 214 -0.49 -2.23 20.11
N SER A 215 -1.72 -2.00 20.56
CA SER A 215 -2.50 -3.00 21.31
C SER A 215 -3.46 -3.72 20.35
N LEU A 216 -3.62 -5.03 20.52
CA LEU A 216 -4.58 -5.85 19.79
C LEU A 216 -6.02 -5.41 20.11
N ARG A 217 -6.73 -4.90 19.12
CA ARG A 217 -8.12 -4.45 19.26
C ARG A 217 -8.95 -5.03 18.14
N ALA A 218 -9.93 -5.86 18.47
CA ALA A 218 -10.82 -6.43 17.45
C ALA A 218 -11.68 -5.34 16.77
N CYS A 219 -11.79 -5.43 15.45
CA CYS A 219 -12.83 -4.76 14.68
C CYS A 219 -14.21 -5.31 15.13
N PRO A 220 -15.28 -4.50 15.19
CA PRO A 220 -16.63 -5.04 15.41
C PRO A 220 -17.03 -6.11 14.37
N TYR A 221 -16.42 -6.03 13.19
CA TYR A 221 -16.56 -6.93 12.04
C TYR A 221 -15.31 -7.82 11.90
N ALA A 222 -14.85 -8.37 13.03
CA ALA A 222 -13.57 -9.06 13.12
C ALA A 222 -13.51 -10.38 12.34
N TYR A 223 -14.61 -10.98 11.90
CA TYR A 223 -14.62 -12.28 11.21
C TYR A 223 -15.39 -12.20 9.88
N PRO A 224 -14.82 -11.56 8.83
CA PRO A 224 -15.50 -11.30 7.58
C PRO A 224 -16.05 -12.57 6.90
N GLU A 225 -15.28 -13.65 6.90
CA GLU A 225 -15.64 -14.93 6.26
C GLU A 225 -16.81 -15.67 6.94
N LEU A 226 -17.12 -15.30 8.19
CA LEU A 226 -18.22 -15.87 8.97
C LEU A 226 -19.49 -15.00 8.87
N GLY A 227 -19.57 -14.14 7.85
CA GLY A 227 -20.72 -13.28 7.57
C GLY A 227 -20.71 -11.94 8.29
N SER A 228 -19.57 -11.52 8.85
CA SER A 228 -19.41 -10.22 9.51
C SER A 228 -18.44 -9.31 8.75
N ARG A 229 -18.64 -9.14 7.44
CA ARG A 229 -17.78 -8.27 6.63
C ARG A 229 -17.89 -6.81 7.08
N PRO A 230 -16.79 -6.04 7.06
CA PRO A 230 -16.79 -4.63 7.45
C PRO A 230 -17.37 -3.71 6.35
N LEU A 231 -18.32 -4.21 5.56
CA LEU A 231 -19.02 -3.47 4.54
C LEU A 231 -20.37 -4.13 4.29
N THR A 232 -21.33 -3.34 3.81
CA THR A 232 -22.53 -3.88 3.18
C THR A 232 -22.38 -3.77 1.67
N ILE A 233 -23.04 -4.68 0.96
CA ILE A 233 -23.04 -4.74 -0.50
C ILE A 233 -24.44 -5.08 -0.98
N ALA A 234 -24.94 -4.37 -1.99
CA ALA A 234 -26.13 -4.77 -2.72
C ALA A 234 -25.98 -4.57 -4.22
N ASN A 235 -26.42 -5.55 -4.98
CA ASN A 235 -26.50 -5.48 -6.43
C ASN A 235 -27.84 -4.91 -6.84
N GLY A 236 -27.86 -4.00 -7.80
CA GLY A 236 -29.06 -3.39 -8.31
C GLY A 236 -28.95 -3.10 -9.80
N THR A 237 -29.87 -2.29 -10.27
CA THR A 237 -29.89 -1.78 -11.62
C THR A 237 -29.87 -0.27 -11.61
N GLY A 238 -28.96 0.33 -12.36
CA GLY A 238 -28.74 1.75 -12.28
C GLY A 238 -28.06 2.34 -13.51
N VAL A 239 -27.93 3.65 -13.46
CA VAL A 239 -27.29 4.48 -14.46
C VAL A 239 -26.27 5.30 -13.73
N GLY A 240 -25.03 5.23 -14.18
CA GLY A 240 -23.93 6.04 -13.68
C GLY A 240 -23.39 6.92 -14.78
N THR A 241 -22.84 8.06 -14.40
CA THR A 241 -22.04 8.98 -15.19
C THR A 241 -20.57 8.55 -15.23
N SER A 242 -20.11 7.82 -14.19
CA SER A 242 -18.82 7.15 -14.13
C SER A 242 -18.97 5.67 -13.74
N SER A 243 -17.90 4.88 -13.88
CA SER A 243 -17.91 3.48 -13.46
C SER A 243 -17.90 3.31 -11.93
N THR A 244 -17.46 4.33 -11.20
CA THR A 244 -17.32 4.31 -9.73
C THR A 244 -17.50 5.72 -9.21
N VAL A 245 -18.54 5.92 -8.40
CA VAL A 245 -18.87 7.20 -7.78
C VAL A 245 -18.82 7.02 -6.27
N ILE A 246 -18.22 7.98 -5.56
CA ILE A 246 -17.99 7.89 -4.12
C ILE A 246 -18.53 9.17 -3.48
N GLY A 247 -19.18 9.02 -2.34
CA GLY A 247 -19.85 10.13 -1.67
C GLY A 247 -20.51 9.68 -0.37
N TYR A 248 -20.97 10.65 0.42
CA TYR A 248 -21.63 10.38 1.70
C TYR A 248 -23.14 10.15 1.51
N PHE A 249 -23.67 9.08 2.09
CA PHE A 249 -25.11 8.82 2.07
C PHE A 249 -25.90 9.90 2.82
N GLY A 250 -26.94 10.43 2.17
CA GLY A 250 -27.79 11.51 2.67
C GLY A 250 -27.22 12.92 2.46
N THR A 251 -25.97 13.03 2.00
CA THR A 251 -25.36 14.31 1.60
C THR A 251 -25.17 14.33 0.09
N ASP A 252 -24.23 13.53 -0.43
CA ASP A 252 -23.93 13.45 -1.85
C ASP A 252 -24.90 12.47 -2.54
N PHE A 253 -25.13 11.32 -1.90
CA PHE A 253 -26.11 10.32 -2.35
C PHE A 253 -27.41 10.46 -1.59
N GLN A 254 -28.42 11.04 -2.23
CA GLN A 254 -29.78 11.03 -1.74
C GLN A 254 -30.39 9.64 -1.92
N TYR A 255 -31.27 9.22 -1.01
CA TYR A 255 -31.89 7.90 -1.10
C TYR A 255 -33.29 7.87 -0.49
N ASN A 256 -34.13 7.00 -1.02
CA ASN A 256 -35.43 6.63 -0.46
C ASN A 256 -35.43 5.12 -0.14
N LEU A 257 -36.58 4.47 0.07
CA LEU A 257 -36.63 3.03 0.39
C LEU A 257 -36.06 2.11 -0.70
N THR A 258 -36.14 2.50 -1.96
CA THR A 258 -35.86 1.64 -3.13
C THR A 258 -34.77 2.16 -4.04
N ASP A 259 -34.45 3.44 -3.95
CA ASP A 259 -33.58 4.15 -4.90
C ASP A 259 -32.51 4.95 -4.16
N ILE A 260 -31.34 5.06 -4.80
CA ILE A 260 -30.21 5.90 -4.40
C ILE A 260 -29.83 6.75 -5.61
N TRP A 261 -29.64 8.05 -5.45
CA TRP A 261 -29.31 8.94 -6.56
C TRP A 261 -28.49 10.15 -6.11
N ASP A 262 -27.84 10.82 -7.05
CA ASP A 262 -27.06 12.03 -6.80
C ASP A 262 -27.57 13.21 -7.67
N SER A 263 -26.91 14.37 -7.58
CA SER A 263 -27.23 15.54 -8.42
C SER A 263 -26.68 15.48 -9.84
N SER A 264 -25.70 14.61 -10.09
CA SER A 264 -25.03 14.44 -11.38
C SER A 264 -25.82 13.54 -12.33
N GLY A 265 -26.85 12.84 -11.81
CA GLY A 265 -27.74 11.97 -12.57
C GLY A 265 -27.45 10.48 -12.36
N ASP A 266 -26.57 10.14 -11.42
CA ASP A 266 -26.34 8.77 -10.99
C ASP A 266 -27.56 8.26 -10.23
N HIS A 267 -27.99 7.03 -10.53
CA HIS A 267 -29.18 6.45 -9.94
C HIS A 267 -29.08 4.92 -9.88
N VAL A 268 -29.34 4.33 -8.72
CA VAL A 268 -29.40 2.88 -8.49
C VAL A 268 -30.74 2.51 -7.87
N SER A 269 -31.35 1.43 -8.37
CA SER A 269 -32.64 0.90 -7.93
C SER A 269 -32.65 -0.63 -7.97
N ASN A 270 -33.76 -1.28 -7.61
CA ASN A 270 -33.93 -2.74 -7.64
C ASN A 270 -32.81 -3.47 -6.88
N LEU A 271 -32.50 -3.02 -5.67
CA LEU A 271 -31.45 -3.58 -4.85
C LEU A 271 -31.75 -5.03 -4.46
N THR A 272 -30.70 -5.85 -4.48
CA THR A 272 -30.71 -7.25 -4.11
C THR A 272 -29.45 -7.59 -3.31
N VAL A 273 -29.60 -8.40 -2.28
CA VAL A 273 -28.50 -9.02 -1.52
C VAL A 273 -28.63 -10.51 -1.73
N ASP A 274 -27.59 -11.15 -2.27
CA ASP A 274 -27.61 -12.58 -2.65
C ASP A 274 -28.81 -12.97 -3.54
N GLY A 275 -29.22 -12.04 -4.43
CA GLY A 275 -30.35 -12.22 -5.35
C GLY A 275 -31.73 -12.03 -4.70
N ILE A 276 -31.81 -11.71 -3.41
CA ILE A 276 -33.06 -11.43 -2.69
C ILE A 276 -33.33 -9.92 -2.75
N PRO A 277 -34.49 -9.47 -3.26
CA PRO A 277 -34.86 -8.05 -3.25
C PRO A 277 -34.80 -7.46 -1.84
N THR A 278 -34.15 -6.30 -1.73
CA THR A 278 -33.88 -5.61 -0.47
C THR A 278 -34.18 -4.12 -0.61
N THR A 279 -34.13 -3.39 0.50
CA THR A 279 -34.30 -1.94 0.51
C THR A 279 -32.98 -1.25 0.86
N THR A 280 -32.90 0.06 0.63
CA THR A 280 -31.74 0.87 1.04
C THR A 280 -31.44 0.77 2.54
N ARG A 281 -32.45 0.45 3.37
CA ARG A 281 -32.28 0.26 4.82
C ARG A 281 -31.44 -0.96 5.21
N ASP A 282 -31.34 -1.93 4.32
CA ASP A 282 -30.56 -3.14 4.56
C ASP A 282 -29.10 -2.99 4.11
N VAL A 283 -28.80 -1.88 3.43
CA VAL A 283 -27.50 -1.60 2.80
C VAL A 283 -26.85 -0.38 3.45
N ILE A 284 -27.55 0.76 3.47
CA ILE A 284 -27.07 2.00 4.07
C ILE A 284 -27.27 1.91 5.57
N LEU A 285 -26.17 1.82 6.32
CA LEU A 285 -26.22 1.67 7.78
C LEU A 285 -26.69 2.96 8.43
N ASN A 286 -26.09 4.10 8.06
CA ASN A 286 -26.46 5.42 8.54
C ASN A 286 -26.33 6.49 7.45
N SER A 287 -27.07 7.59 7.62
CA SER A 287 -26.78 8.82 6.86
C SER A 287 -25.46 9.42 7.37
N GLY A 288 -24.60 9.82 6.45
CA GLY A 288 -23.24 10.29 6.68
C GLY A 288 -22.17 9.21 6.45
N ASP A 289 -22.58 7.96 6.22
CA ASP A 289 -21.64 6.87 5.91
C ASP A 289 -21.08 7.02 4.49
N VAL A 290 -19.81 6.64 4.29
CA VAL A 290 -19.17 6.65 2.97
C VAL A 290 -19.72 5.53 2.10
N GLY A 291 -20.38 5.94 1.02
CA GLY A 291 -20.96 5.08 0.00
C GLY A 291 -20.11 5.00 -1.26
N ILE A 292 -20.21 3.87 -1.96
CA ILE A 292 -19.63 3.69 -3.30
C ILE A 292 -20.69 3.09 -4.22
N LEU A 293 -20.91 3.73 -5.37
CA LEU A 293 -21.78 3.25 -6.44
C LEU A 293 -20.90 2.79 -7.61
N LYS A 294 -20.93 1.49 -7.90
CA LYS A 294 -20.26 0.86 -9.03
C LYS A 294 -21.28 0.62 -10.15
N PHE A 295 -20.92 0.91 -11.40
CA PHE A 295 -21.79 0.67 -12.56
C PHE A 295 -21.08 -0.23 -13.58
N GLY A 296 -21.74 -1.33 -13.96
CA GLY A 296 -21.19 -2.39 -14.81
C GLY A 296 -21.35 -2.15 -16.31
N ASN A 297 -22.27 -1.28 -16.72
CA ASN A 297 -22.39 -0.75 -18.08
C ASN A 297 -22.78 0.72 -17.98
N VAL A 298 -21.82 1.57 -17.64
CA VAL A 298 -21.89 2.98 -18.08
C VAL A 298 -22.08 2.91 -19.60
N THR A 299 -22.97 3.71 -20.20
CA THR A 299 -22.98 3.89 -21.66
C THR A 299 -21.53 4.13 -22.09
N SER A 300 -20.93 3.12 -22.71
CA SER A 300 -19.48 2.82 -22.72
C SER A 300 -18.64 4.08 -22.92
N SER A 301 -17.61 4.38 -22.10
CA SER A 301 -16.26 3.76 -21.92
C SER A 301 -15.98 3.30 -20.51
N GLY A 302 -15.07 2.37 -20.21
CA GLY A 302 -13.89 2.00 -20.99
C GLY A 302 -12.62 2.81 -20.68
N THR A 303 -12.45 3.35 -19.45
CA THR A 303 -11.13 3.77 -18.86
C THR A 303 -11.14 4.13 -17.36
N GLY A 304 -12.24 3.99 -16.63
CA GLY A 304 -12.26 4.37 -15.21
C GLY A 304 -12.21 5.89 -14.96
N THR A 305 -12.42 6.70 -16.00
CA THR A 305 -12.31 8.18 -15.98
C THR A 305 -13.64 8.91 -16.19
N GLY A 306 -14.78 8.20 -16.30
CA GLY A 306 -16.09 8.81 -16.59
C GLY A 306 -16.24 9.32 -18.05
N LEU A 307 -15.49 8.72 -18.98
CA LEU A 307 -15.48 9.12 -20.40
C LEU A 307 -16.23 8.11 -21.29
N PRO A 308 -16.54 8.40 -22.58
CA PRO A 308 -17.16 7.48 -23.58
C PRO A 308 -16.18 6.51 -24.28
N SER A 309 -16.62 5.36 -24.82
CA SER A 309 -15.79 4.17 -25.13
C SER A 309 -14.54 4.47 -25.93
N GLY A 310 -13.38 4.13 -25.37
CA GLY A 310 -12.07 4.44 -25.96
C GLY A 310 -11.60 5.88 -25.73
N TRP A 311 -12.28 6.72 -24.95
CA TRP A 311 -11.93 8.13 -24.74
C TRP A 311 -11.12 8.31 -23.44
N CYS A 312 -9.94 8.94 -23.54
CA CYS A 312 -8.97 9.05 -22.44
C CYS A 312 -8.95 10.43 -21.73
N SER A 313 -9.51 11.49 -22.33
CA SER A 313 -9.56 12.85 -21.76
C SER A 313 -10.97 13.43 -21.63
N ILE A 314 -11.22 14.31 -20.65
CA ILE A 314 -12.51 15.02 -20.55
C ILE A 314 -12.80 15.97 -21.72
N LEU A 315 -11.76 16.34 -22.48
CA LEU A 315 -11.82 17.23 -23.64
C LEU A 315 -12.76 16.72 -24.74
N GLY A 316 -13.44 17.67 -25.39
CA GLY A 316 -14.59 17.45 -26.27
C GLY A 316 -14.24 16.88 -27.65
N TYR A 317 -12.98 16.86 -28.05
CA TYR A 317 -12.54 16.35 -29.35
C TYR A 317 -11.24 15.56 -29.22
N ARG A 318 -11.01 14.62 -30.13
CA ARG A 318 -9.73 13.95 -30.28
C ARG A 318 -9.34 13.76 -31.74
N ILE A 319 -8.04 13.60 -31.95
CA ILE A 319 -7.46 13.23 -33.22
C ILE A 319 -6.34 12.20 -33.00
N ASN A 320 -6.40 11.10 -33.75
CA ASN A 320 -5.39 10.05 -33.69
C ASN A 320 -4.21 10.43 -34.59
N LEU A 321 -3.04 10.61 -33.99
CA LEU A 321 -1.80 10.99 -34.65
C LEU A 321 -0.91 9.75 -34.77
N THR A 322 -0.84 9.18 -35.96
CA THR A 322 0.17 8.15 -36.26
C THR A 322 1.47 8.83 -36.64
N ILE A 323 2.46 8.74 -35.76
CA ILE A 323 3.79 9.34 -35.89
C ILE A 323 4.76 8.27 -36.41
N GLU A 324 5.38 8.54 -37.55
CA GLU A 324 6.38 7.69 -38.18
C GLU A 324 7.79 8.24 -37.98
N ASN A 325 8.70 7.37 -37.57
CA ASN A 325 10.11 7.67 -37.40
C ASN A 325 10.89 7.39 -38.70
N ASN A 326 11.24 8.45 -39.42
CA ASN A 326 12.02 8.43 -40.65
C ASN A 326 13.47 8.92 -40.44
N VAL A 327 13.94 8.99 -39.19
CA VAL A 327 15.28 9.49 -38.84
C VAL A 327 16.38 8.49 -39.18
N GLY A 328 16.04 7.19 -39.25
CA GLY A 328 16.99 6.11 -39.56
C GLY A 328 17.66 5.47 -38.35
N ILE A 329 17.23 5.81 -37.13
CA ILE A 329 17.66 5.20 -35.87
C ILE A 329 16.46 4.94 -34.95
N ASP A 330 16.64 4.14 -33.89
CA ASP A 330 15.65 4.01 -32.83
C ASP A 330 15.59 5.29 -31.99
N LEU A 331 14.41 5.89 -31.87
CA LEU A 331 14.17 7.03 -31.01
C LEU A 331 13.69 6.51 -29.66
N ASN A 332 14.61 6.13 -28.76
CA ASN A 332 14.26 5.62 -27.43
C ASN A 332 14.20 6.76 -26.42
N ASP A 333 13.06 6.91 -25.74
CA ASP A 333 12.81 7.92 -24.71
C ASP A 333 13.21 9.34 -25.19
N TYR A 334 12.62 9.75 -26.31
CA TYR A 334 13.08 10.85 -27.13
C TYR A 334 12.10 12.02 -27.13
N GLN A 335 12.62 13.25 -27.22
CA GLN A 335 11.81 14.46 -27.39
C GLN A 335 11.39 14.62 -28.85
N ILE A 336 10.16 14.24 -29.17
CA ILE A 336 9.58 14.23 -30.52
C ILE A 336 8.83 15.54 -30.77
N PRO A 337 9.24 16.35 -31.76
CA PRO A 337 8.51 17.55 -32.17
C PRO A 337 7.30 17.20 -33.03
N LEU A 338 6.13 17.65 -32.60
CA LEU A 338 4.86 17.58 -33.30
C LEU A 338 4.50 18.98 -33.81
N LEU A 339 4.81 19.23 -35.09
CA LEU A 339 4.40 20.44 -35.78
C LEU A 339 2.97 20.28 -36.32
N ILE A 340 2.03 21.02 -35.74
CA ILE A 340 0.63 21.09 -36.18
C ILE A 340 0.53 22.21 -37.21
N SER A 341 0.64 21.85 -38.50
CA SER A 341 0.53 22.78 -39.63
C SER A 341 0.29 22.05 -40.96
N THR A 342 -0.03 22.80 -42.01
CA THR A 342 -0.17 22.25 -43.37
C THR A 342 1.12 21.62 -43.90
N ALA A 343 2.29 22.03 -43.39
CA ALA A 343 3.58 21.43 -43.72
C ALA A 343 3.69 19.96 -43.24
N LYS A 344 2.85 19.53 -42.28
CA LYS A 344 2.77 18.15 -41.78
C LYS A 344 1.54 17.38 -42.25
N GLY A 345 0.92 17.83 -43.34
CA GLY A 345 -0.21 17.14 -43.96
C GLY A 345 -1.56 17.38 -43.30
N PHE A 346 -1.66 18.30 -42.32
CA PHE A 346 -2.95 18.79 -41.87
C PHE A 346 -3.62 19.60 -42.98
N THR A 347 -4.92 19.41 -43.20
CA THR A 347 -5.68 20.26 -44.13
C THR A 347 -6.09 21.56 -43.43
N THR A 348 -6.32 22.64 -44.18
CA THR A 348 -6.84 23.90 -43.62
C THR A 348 -8.10 23.68 -42.78
N GLN A 349 -9.02 22.83 -43.25
CA GLN A 349 -10.24 22.49 -42.50
C GLN A 349 -9.98 21.79 -41.16
N MET A 350 -8.92 21.00 -41.05
CA MET A 350 -8.53 20.37 -39.77
C MET A 350 -7.95 21.41 -38.81
N LEU A 351 -7.09 22.30 -39.31
CA LEU A 351 -6.50 23.36 -38.51
C LEU A 351 -7.57 24.34 -38.03
N ASP A 352 -8.42 24.83 -38.93
CA ASP A 352 -9.59 25.65 -38.61
C ASP A 352 -10.38 25.02 -37.45
N PHE A 353 -10.67 23.72 -37.54
CA PHE A 353 -11.45 23.02 -36.52
C PHE A 353 -10.71 22.89 -35.19
N ILE A 354 -9.43 22.50 -35.19
CA ILE A 354 -8.62 22.34 -33.98
C ILE A 354 -8.51 23.69 -33.25
N PHE A 355 -8.09 24.74 -33.94
CA PHE A 355 -7.85 26.05 -33.32
C PHE A 355 -9.13 26.75 -32.87
N GLN A 356 -10.25 26.61 -33.60
CA GLN A 356 -11.55 27.19 -33.18
C GLN A 356 -12.17 26.47 -31.98
N ASN A 357 -11.87 25.19 -31.77
CA ASN A 357 -12.45 24.37 -30.70
C ASN A 357 -11.48 24.11 -29.54
N THR A 358 -10.33 24.79 -29.50
CA THR A 358 -9.37 24.67 -28.40
C THR A 358 -9.32 25.96 -27.60
N GLN A 359 -9.71 25.90 -26.33
CA GLN A 359 -9.57 27.03 -25.42
C GLN A 359 -8.09 27.36 -25.27
N ASN A 360 -7.76 28.65 -25.36
CA ASN A 360 -6.39 29.13 -25.28
C ASN A 360 -6.31 30.50 -24.59
N THR A 361 -5.10 30.89 -24.21
CA THR A 361 -4.81 32.17 -23.52
C THR A 361 -4.10 33.18 -24.42
N TYR A 362 -4.38 33.17 -25.73
CA TYR A 362 -3.66 34.02 -26.68
C TYR A 362 -3.83 35.52 -26.36
N LEU A 363 -2.71 36.19 -26.10
CA LEU A 363 -2.64 37.63 -25.84
C LEU A 363 -1.68 38.36 -26.80
N GLY A 364 -1.41 37.77 -27.98
CA GLY A 364 -0.57 38.37 -29.03
C GLY A 364 0.83 37.77 -29.17
N ASP A 365 1.29 36.94 -28.23
CA ASP A 365 2.56 36.19 -28.34
C ASP A 365 2.30 34.67 -28.34
N PRO A 366 2.40 33.98 -29.49
CA PRO A 366 2.17 32.53 -29.61
C PRO A 366 2.98 31.67 -28.64
N TYR A 367 4.18 32.11 -28.26
CA TYR A 367 5.08 31.39 -27.37
C TYR A 367 4.66 31.48 -25.90
N GLN A 368 3.74 32.40 -25.55
CA GLN A 368 3.13 32.50 -24.22
C GLN A 368 1.71 31.92 -24.18
N THR A 369 1.21 31.43 -25.31
CA THR A 369 -0.13 30.86 -25.38
C THR A 369 -0.17 29.46 -24.77
N ASN A 370 -1.09 29.28 -23.84
CA ASN A 370 -1.51 27.98 -23.33
C ASN A 370 -2.67 27.46 -24.16
N ALA A 371 -2.82 26.14 -24.25
CA ALA A 371 -3.94 25.51 -24.94
C ALA A 371 -4.54 24.38 -24.09
N SER A 372 -5.85 24.17 -24.21
CA SER A 372 -6.59 23.10 -23.56
C SER A 372 -6.46 21.81 -24.38
N ILE A 373 -5.30 21.15 -24.23
CA ILE A 373 -4.94 19.91 -24.93
C ILE A 373 -4.37 18.86 -23.97
N ALA A 374 -4.44 17.59 -24.36
CA ALA A 374 -3.81 16.47 -23.66
C ALA A 374 -3.42 15.36 -24.64
N PHE A 375 -2.44 14.53 -24.29
CA PHE A 375 -1.98 13.42 -25.12
C PHE A 375 -2.03 12.11 -24.35
N TYR A 376 -2.51 11.05 -25.01
CA TYR A 376 -2.55 9.70 -24.47
C TYR A 376 -2.06 8.69 -25.50
N ASP A 377 -1.50 7.57 -25.03
CA ASP A 377 -1.29 6.40 -25.90
C ASP A 377 -2.60 5.64 -26.14
N THR A 378 -2.56 4.61 -26.98
CA THR A 378 -3.75 3.80 -27.30
C THR A 378 -4.30 2.99 -26.12
N ASN A 379 -3.58 2.92 -24.99
CA ASN A 379 -4.00 2.26 -23.76
C ASN A 379 -4.45 3.28 -22.70
N CYS A 380 -4.59 4.56 -23.07
CA CYS A 380 -4.90 5.68 -22.20
C CYS A 380 -3.88 5.96 -21.10
N ASN A 381 -2.61 5.64 -21.32
CA ASN A 381 -1.53 6.18 -20.50
C ASN A 381 -1.23 7.62 -20.95
N PRO A 382 -1.08 8.58 -20.02
CA PRO A 382 -0.75 9.95 -20.37
C PRO A 382 0.65 10.03 -21.01
N VAL A 383 0.75 10.79 -22.09
CA VAL A 383 2.02 11.08 -22.77
C VAL A 383 2.47 12.48 -22.36
N PRO A 384 3.65 12.64 -21.73
CA PRO A 384 4.18 13.95 -21.40
C PRO A 384 4.30 14.85 -22.63
N PHE A 385 3.85 16.10 -22.49
CA PHE A 385 3.92 17.09 -23.56
C PHE A 385 4.31 18.47 -23.04
N TRP A 386 4.84 19.30 -23.94
CA TRP A 386 5.09 20.71 -23.70
C TRP A 386 4.82 21.55 -24.97
N ILE A 387 4.12 22.68 -24.82
CA ILE A 387 3.73 23.57 -25.92
C ILE A 387 4.78 24.67 -26.07
N GLU A 388 5.59 24.59 -27.13
CA GLU A 388 6.53 25.66 -27.43
C GLU A 388 5.81 26.92 -27.90
N TYR A 389 4.97 26.78 -28.92
CA TYR A 389 4.07 27.85 -29.37
C TYR A 389 2.72 27.30 -29.81
N TRP A 390 1.70 28.15 -29.64
CA TRP A 390 0.35 27.93 -30.13
C TRP A 390 -0.18 29.25 -30.68
N ASP A 391 -0.29 29.35 -32.01
CA ASP A 391 -0.76 30.55 -32.70
C ASP A 391 -2.15 30.31 -33.32
N PRO A 392 -3.23 30.81 -32.69
CA PRO A 392 -4.57 30.72 -33.27
C PRO A 392 -4.80 31.67 -34.45
N THR A 393 -3.88 32.60 -34.74
CA THR A 393 -3.99 33.54 -35.87
C THR A 393 -3.49 32.91 -37.16
N THR A 394 -2.36 32.20 -37.10
CA THR A 394 -1.80 31.47 -38.23
C THR A 394 -2.20 30.00 -38.25
N GLU A 395 -2.91 29.53 -37.22
CA GLU A 395 -3.34 28.16 -37.01
C GLU A 395 -2.17 27.17 -37.08
N THR A 396 -1.10 27.51 -36.37
CA THR A 396 0.10 26.68 -36.25
C THR A 396 0.50 26.49 -34.80
N ALA A 397 0.97 25.29 -34.47
CA ALA A 397 1.50 25.00 -33.14
C ALA A 397 2.69 24.04 -33.23
N LEU A 398 3.62 24.16 -32.28
CA LEU A 398 4.69 23.20 -32.06
C LEU A 398 4.58 22.66 -30.64
N VAL A 399 4.36 21.35 -30.55
CA VAL A 399 4.25 20.62 -29.28
C VAL A 399 5.34 19.56 -29.23
N TRP A 400 6.01 19.42 -28.10
CA TRP A 400 7.03 18.39 -27.87
C TRP A 400 6.44 17.26 -27.04
N LEU A 401 6.68 16.02 -27.43
CA LEU A 401 6.24 14.80 -26.73
C LEU A 401 7.45 13.97 -26.30
N ARG A 402 7.35 13.20 -25.22
CA ARG A 402 8.37 12.20 -24.84
C ARG A 402 7.90 10.79 -25.19
N LEU A 403 8.51 10.16 -26.19
CA LEU A 403 8.05 8.90 -26.78
C LEU A 403 9.21 7.97 -27.17
N SER A 404 8.90 6.68 -27.34
CA SER A 404 9.81 5.70 -27.94
C SER A 404 9.28 5.18 -29.29
N ILE A 405 10.06 5.31 -30.37
CA ILE A 405 9.67 4.87 -31.72
C ILE A 405 10.84 4.13 -32.38
N PRO A 406 10.71 2.82 -32.68
CA PRO A 406 11.74 2.08 -33.41
C PRO A 406 12.05 2.69 -34.78
N VAL A 407 13.23 2.38 -35.33
CA VAL A 407 13.66 2.82 -36.66
C VAL A 407 12.65 2.41 -37.74
N ASN A 408 12.20 3.36 -38.55
CA ASN A 408 11.12 3.16 -39.54
C ASN A 408 9.80 2.64 -38.93
N GLY A 409 9.67 2.72 -37.61
CA GLY A 409 8.49 2.33 -36.86
C GLY A 409 7.45 3.44 -36.81
N ARG A 410 6.27 3.08 -36.32
CA ARG A 410 5.16 4.01 -36.11
C ARG A 410 4.62 3.85 -34.70
N VAL A 411 4.22 4.96 -34.09
CA VAL A 411 3.44 4.99 -32.85
C VAL A 411 2.19 5.80 -33.09
N THR A 412 1.08 5.40 -32.48
CA THR A 412 -0.15 6.18 -32.49
C THR A 412 -0.34 6.82 -31.12
N VAL A 413 -0.50 8.14 -31.11
CA VAL A 413 -0.91 8.90 -29.93
C VAL A 413 -2.21 9.62 -30.22
N GLU A 414 -3.03 9.78 -29.21
CA GLU A 414 -4.32 10.47 -29.30
C GLU A 414 -4.15 11.88 -28.73
N MET A 415 -4.30 12.90 -29.56
CA MET A 415 -4.34 14.29 -29.12
C MET A 415 -5.78 14.69 -28.84
N TYR A 416 -6.07 15.00 -27.59
CA TYR A 416 -7.35 15.52 -27.14
C TYR A 416 -7.28 17.04 -27.05
N PHE A 417 -8.35 17.73 -27.45
CA PHE A 417 -8.45 19.19 -27.42
C PHE A 417 -9.90 19.64 -27.23
N GLY A 418 -10.10 20.82 -26.66
CA GLY A 418 -11.45 21.26 -26.30
C GLY A 418 -11.50 22.55 -25.48
N ASN A 419 -12.62 22.74 -24.79
CA ASN A 419 -12.87 23.87 -23.90
C ASN A 419 -13.20 23.42 -22.46
N GLU A 420 -13.04 22.13 -22.18
CA GLU A 420 -13.46 21.50 -20.93
C GLU A 420 -12.39 21.57 -19.83
N THR A 421 -11.13 21.89 -20.18
CA THR A 421 -10.04 22.07 -19.20
C THR A 421 -9.44 23.46 -19.29
N ALA A 422 -8.83 23.91 -18.20
CA ALA A 422 -8.04 25.13 -18.22
C ALA A 422 -6.84 24.97 -19.19
N PRO A 423 -6.54 25.97 -20.04
CA PRO A 423 -5.38 25.91 -20.92
C PRO A 423 -4.07 25.79 -20.14
N THR A 424 -3.15 24.94 -20.59
CA THR A 424 -1.82 24.72 -19.99
C THR A 424 -0.70 24.79 -21.02
N LYS A 425 0.56 24.95 -20.57
CA LYS A 425 1.77 24.70 -21.39
C LYS A 425 2.18 23.24 -21.43
N GLY A 426 1.62 22.39 -20.56
CA GLY A 426 2.17 21.05 -20.29
C GLY A 426 3.36 21.14 -19.32
N ASP A 427 4.16 20.08 -19.24
CA ASP A 427 5.31 19.97 -18.35
C ASP A 427 6.60 19.72 -19.13
N GLY A 428 7.43 20.76 -19.25
CA GLY A 428 8.72 20.66 -19.93
C GLY A 428 9.73 19.77 -19.20
N ASN A 429 9.69 19.69 -17.87
CA ASN A 429 10.59 18.81 -17.10
C ASN A 429 10.30 17.33 -17.35
N ALA A 430 9.03 17.00 -17.58
CA ALA A 430 8.64 15.64 -17.95
C ALA A 430 9.03 15.27 -19.40
N VAL A 431 9.27 16.27 -20.27
CA VAL A 431 9.60 16.04 -21.69
C VAL A 431 11.10 16.04 -21.94
N PHE A 432 11.81 17.07 -21.52
CA PHE A 432 13.21 17.32 -21.88
C PHE A 432 14.21 16.69 -20.90
N GLU A 433 15.48 16.59 -21.31
CA GLU A 433 16.57 16.12 -20.42
C GLU A 433 16.97 17.20 -19.41
N PHE A 434 16.71 18.45 -19.75
CA PHE A 434 16.79 19.62 -18.87
C PHE A 434 15.77 20.64 -19.35
N PHE A 435 15.10 21.31 -18.42
CA PHE A 435 14.13 22.36 -18.72
C PHE A 435 14.19 23.47 -17.68
N GLU A 436 14.17 24.71 -18.16
CA GLU A 436 14.05 25.93 -17.36
C GLU A 436 12.96 26.80 -18.00
N ASP A 437 11.99 27.25 -17.21
CA ASP A 437 10.75 27.86 -17.70
C ASP A 437 10.68 29.38 -17.51
N SER A 438 11.63 29.97 -16.77
CA SER A 438 11.86 31.41 -16.73
C SER A 438 13.17 31.77 -16.04
N LEU A 439 14.05 32.49 -16.73
CA LEU A 439 15.31 32.94 -16.15
C LEU A 439 15.66 34.35 -16.65
N THR A 440 16.02 35.26 -15.74
CA THR A 440 16.67 36.52 -16.09
C THR A 440 18.06 36.54 -15.46
N ILE A 441 19.07 36.83 -16.27
CA ILE A 441 20.44 37.02 -15.79
C ILE A 441 20.82 38.51 -15.91
N ASP A 442 21.56 39.00 -14.91
CA ASP A 442 22.19 40.31 -15.01
C ASP A 442 23.30 40.26 -16.06
N GLY A 443 23.53 41.38 -16.73
CA GLY A 443 24.64 41.51 -17.67
C GLY A 443 26.00 41.47 -16.98
N GLY A 444 27.07 41.75 -17.70
CA GLY A 444 28.40 41.85 -17.12
C GLY A 444 29.48 41.31 -18.04
N ASN A 445 30.71 41.41 -17.56
CA ASN A 445 31.87 40.90 -18.26
C ASN A 445 32.12 39.44 -17.86
N GLU A 446 32.17 38.56 -18.83
CA GLU A 446 32.51 37.16 -18.69
C GLU A 446 31.61 36.36 -17.70
N VAL A 447 30.29 36.54 -17.76
CA VAL A 447 29.33 35.92 -16.82
C VAL A 447 28.91 34.52 -17.29
N GLU A 448 29.03 33.54 -16.39
CA GLU A 448 28.59 32.16 -16.59
C GLU A 448 27.72 31.70 -15.40
N ILE A 449 26.47 31.35 -15.67
CA ILE A 449 25.52 30.87 -14.66
C ILE A 449 25.15 29.42 -14.96
N LYS A 450 25.67 28.49 -14.15
CA LYS A 450 25.35 27.07 -14.27
C LYS A 450 23.90 26.80 -13.89
N LEU A 451 23.17 26.14 -14.79
CA LEU A 451 21.73 25.95 -14.64
C LEU A 451 21.36 24.64 -13.93
N ASN A 452 22.03 23.53 -14.27
CA ASN A 452 21.80 22.24 -13.63
C ASN A 452 22.80 21.97 -12.48
N GLN A 453 22.29 21.48 -11.34
CA GLN A 453 23.12 21.17 -10.17
C GLN A 453 23.92 19.87 -10.35
N ASN A 454 23.27 18.85 -10.88
CA ASN A 454 23.85 17.53 -11.16
C ASN A 454 24.19 17.39 -12.64
N SER A 455 25.20 16.58 -12.97
CA SER A 455 25.54 16.25 -14.36
C SER A 455 24.30 15.70 -15.09
N LEU A 456 24.07 16.13 -16.33
CA LEU A 456 23.00 15.58 -17.17
C LEU A 456 23.31 14.16 -17.66
N ASP A 457 24.59 13.78 -17.69
CA ASP A 457 25.06 12.49 -18.20
C ASP A 457 24.49 12.12 -19.58
N LEU A 458 24.28 13.12 -20.43
CA LEU A 458 23.70 12.96 -21.76
C LEU A 458 24.78 12.62 -22.78
N TYR A 459 24.73 11.40 -23.31
CA TYR A 459 25.68 10.89 -24.31
C TYR A 459 25.17 11.13 -25.73
N GLY A 460 26.10 11.41 -26.66
CA GLY A 460 25.81 11.47 -28.09
C GLY A 460 25.59 12.89 -28.59
N GLY A 461 24.67 13.05 -29.53
CA GLY A 461 24.26 14.36 -30.04
C GLY A 461 23.16 14.98 -29.18
N PHE A 462 23.18 16.29 -29.05
CA PHE A 462 22.16 17.04 -28.30
C PHE A 462 21.90 18.40 -28.92
N ALA A 463 20.76 18.98 -28.56
CA ALA A 463 20.39 20.34 -28.90
C ALA A 463 19.97 21.10 -27.63
N VAL A 464 20.46 22.33 -27.47
CA VAL A 464 19.95 23.29 -26.49
C VAL A 464 19.07 24.27 -27.24
N ARG A 465 17.77 24.18 -27.02
CA ARG A 465 16.76 25.05 -27.63
C ARG A 465 16.30 26.05 -26.58
N PHE A 466 16.24 27.34 -26.91
CA PHE A 466 15.88 28.37 -25.94
C PHE A 466 15.26 29.58 -26.60
N ARG A 467 14.47 30.34 -25.86
CA ARG A 467 13.93 31.64 -26.31
C ARG A 467 14.42 32.74 -25.41
N MET A 468 15.07 33.75 -25.99
CA MET A 468 15.65 34.85 -25.20
C MET A 468 15.56 36.20 -25.90
N ARG A 469 15.78 37.26 -25.12
CA ARG A 469 15.99 38.64 -25.57
C ARG A 469 16.85 39.43 -24.60
N ALA A 470 17.34 40.57 -25.06
CA ALA A 470 17.81 41.62 -24.17
C ALA A 470 16.62 42.32 -23.49
N GLU A 471 16.81 42.85 -22.28
CA GLU A 471 15.78 43.69 -21.63
C GLU A 471 15.44 44.93 -22.50
N ARG A 472 16.44 45.45 -23.22
CA ARG A 472 16.35 46.62 -24.13
C ARG A 472 17.37 46.49 -25.25
N ASN A 473 17.22 47.28 -26.32
CA ASN A 473 18.25 47.37 -27.34
C ASN A 473 19.53 48.00 -26.79
N TYR A 474 20.54 47.15 -26.62
CA TYR A 474 21.91 47.51 -26.28
C TYR A 474 22.77 47.49 -27.54
N TYR A 475 23.92 48.17 -27.48
CA TYR A 475 24.90 48.14 -28.56
C TYR A 475 25.67 46.82 -28.63
N ASP A 476 25.73 46.11 -27.50
CA ASP A 476 26.61 44.98 -27.24
C ASP A 476 25.98 44.19 -26.06
N TRP A 477 25.56 42.96 -26.35
CA TRP A 477 24.70 42.12 -25.51
C TRP A 477 25.27 40.73 -25.28
N ASP A 478 25.94 40.15 -26.28
CA ASP A 478 26.79 38.95 -26.19
C ASP A 478 26.24 37.86 -25.26
N SER A 479 24.97 37.51 -25.43
CA SER A 479 24.26 36.62 -24.51
C SER A 479 23.76 35.37 -25.19
N GLY A 480 23.65 34.30 -24.41
CA GLY A 480 23.15 33.02 -24.92
C GLY A 480 23.37 31.87 -23.95
N VAL A 481 23.74 30.71 -24.47
CA VAL A 481 23.90 29.50 -23.65
C VAL A 481 25.30 28.91 -23.77
N GLY A 482 25.75 28.27 -22.71
CA GLY A 482 26.98 27.50 -22.67
C GLY A 482 26.71 26.03 -22.39
N VAL A 483 27.59 25.16 -22.88
CA VAL A 483 27.56 23.72 -22.59
C VAL A 483 28.94 23.23 -22.20
N GLU A 484 29.01 22.38 -21.17
CA GLU A 484 30.25 21.84 -20.63
C GLU A 484 30.27 20.32 -20.74
N ASP A 485 31.40 19.81 -21.23
CA ASP A 485 31.67 18.38 -21.36
C ASP A 485 32.25 17.78 -20.06
N SER A 486 32.36 16.45 -19.99
CA SER A 486 32.84 15.76 -18.77
C SER A 486 34.29 16.05 -18.38
N SER A 487 35.05 16.73 -19.25
CA SER A 487 36.42 17.18 -18.99
C SER A 487 36.51 18.66 -18.60
N GLY A 488 35.37 19.32 -18.36
CA GLY A 488 35.30 20.72 -17.94
C GLY A 488 35.49 21.70 -19.09
N ARG A 489 35.33 21.28 -20.35
CA ARG A 489 35.52 22.16 -21.51
C ARG A 489 34.18 22.74 -21.93
N MET A 490 34.07 24.06 -21.89
CA MET A 490 32.87 24.79 -22.29
C MET A 490 32.87 25.21 -23.75
N LEU A 491 31.70 25.22 -24.37
CA LEU A 491 31.43 25.84 -25.67
C LEU A 491 30.22 26.77 -25.51
N LEU A 492 30.34 28.00 -25.99
CA LEU A 492 29.36 29.06 -25.84
C LEU A 492 28.70 29.36 -27.20
N PHE A 493 27.41 29.68 -27.12
CA PHE A 493 26.52 30.01 -28.22
C PHE A 493 25.83 31.32 -27.88
N THR A 494 26.34 32.43 -28.41
CA THR A 494 25.91 33.79 -28.08
C THR A 494 25.35 34.49 -29.30
N ASP A 495 24.39 35.38 -29.09
CA ASP A 495 23.88 36.28 -30.13
C ASP A 495 24.02 37.72 -29.69
N ASP A 496 24.13 38.61 -30.68
CA ASP A 496 24.31 40.04 -30.45
C ASP A 496 23.62 40.92 -31.51
N GLY A 497 23.72 42.23 -31.32
CA GLY A 497 23.18 43.28 -32.19
C GLY A 497 23.90 43.40 -33.53
N THR A 498 23.22 43.91 -34.57
CA THR A 498 23.88 44.22 -35.87
C THR A 498 24.98 45.29 -35.80
N TRP A 499 25.15 45.96 -34.67
CA TRP A 499 26.13 47.03 -34.47
C TRP A 499 27.41 46.56 -33.77
N SER A 500 27.48 45.28 -33.41
CA SER A 500 28.71 44.61 -32.96
C SER A 500 29.27 43.70 -34.05
N ASP A 501 30.53 43.29 -33.87
CA ASP A 501 31.22 42.40 -34.81
C ASP A 501 30.98 40.90 -34.50
N ASP A 502 30.36 40.57 -33.35
CA ASP A 502 30.31 39.21 -32.79
C ASP A 502 28.88 38.63 -32.69
N GLY A 503 28.07 38.81 -33.75
CA GLY A 503 26.65 38.48 -33.84
C GLY A 503 26.23 37.05 -33.43
N LEU A 504 25.73 36.22 -34.35
CA LEU A 504 25.33 34.84 -34.00
C LEU A 504 26.60 33.97 -33.93
N ALA A 505 27.16 33.81 -32.73
CA ALA A 505 28.50 33.31 -32.49
C ALA A 505 28.58 31.94 -31.81
N ILE A 506 29.68 31.23 -32.09
CA ILE A 506 30.09 29.97 -31.45
C ILE A 506 31.56 30.09 -31.08
N HIS A 507 31.87 29.98 -29.79
CA HIS A 507 33.24 30.15 -29.31
C HIS A 507 33.50 29.36 -28.03
N ARG A 508 34.78 29.13 -27.73
CA ARG A 508 35.18 28.79 -26.35
C ARG A 508 35.06 30.05 -25.50
N PRO A 509 34.96 29.94 -24.15
CA PRO A 509 34.83 31.08 -23.27
C PRO A 509 35.70 32.26 -23.70
N TRP A 510 35.01 33.39 -23.93
CA TRP A 510 35.60 34.69 -24.22
C TRP A 510 36.39 34.71 -25.54
N TRP A 511 35.66 34.49 -26.64
CA TRP A 511 36.09 34.76 -28.03
C TRP A 511 37.19 33.83 -28.59
N VAL A 512 37.52 32.75 -27.87
CA VAL A 512 38.55 31.80 -28.30
C VAL A 512 38.00 30.83 -29.35
N TYR A 513 38.67 30.76 -30.51
CA TYR A 513 38.19 30.00 -31.68
C TYR A 513 36.79 30.44 -32.12
N LEU A 514 36.60 31.75 -32.29
CA LEU A 514 35.34 32.35 -32.67
C LEU A 514 34.93 31.98 -34.11
N SER A 515 33.68 31.53 -34.25
CA SER A 515 32.96 31.43 -35.51
C SER A 515 31.69 32.26 -35.38
N GLU A 516 31.40 33.15 -36.31
CA GLU A 516 30.26 34.07 -36.21
C GLU A 516 29.64 34.38 -37.58
N ILE A 517 28.44 34.92 -37.53
CA ILE A 517 27.77 35.62 -38.63
C ILE A 517 27.11 36.89 -38.07
N GLY A 518 26.58 37.75 -38.93
CA GLY A 518 25.98 39.02 -38.51
C GLY A 518 24.88 38.89 -37.44
N GLY A 519 24.86 39.88 -36.53
CA GLY A 519 23.87 40.01 -35.45
C GLY A 519 22.46 40.35 -35.95
N ARG A 520 21.54 40.60 -35.01
CA ARG A 520 20.15 41.02 -35.29
C ARG A 520 19.85 42.42 -34.78
N ASP A 521 18.78 43.03 -35.28
CA ASP A 521 18.25 44.29 -34.76
C ASP A 521 16.74 44.30 -34.99
N PRO A 522 15.92 44.52 -33.95
CA PRO A 522 16.28 44.72 -32.55
C PRO A 522 16.65 43.42 -31.80
N ILE A 523 17.42 43.55 -30.71
CA ILE A 523 17.75 42.44 -29.78
C ILE A 523 16.77 42.34 -28.60
N ASP A 524 15.93 43.34 -28.37
CA ASP A 524 14.91 43.35 -27.31
C ASP A 524 13.57 42.67 -27.66
N THR A 525 13.53 41.99 -28.79
CA THR A 525 12.47 41.06 -29.17
C THR A 525 12.88 39.63 -28.85
N PHE A 526 11.93 38.81 -28.41
CA PHE A 526 12.22 37.41 -28.13
C PHE A 526 12.40 36.62 -29.43
N HIS A 527 13.57 36.01 -29.59
CA HIS A 527 13.86 35.05 -30.65
C HIS A 527 14.08 33.65 -30.07
N VAL A 528 13.74 32.65 -30.85
CA VAL A 528 14.01 31.23 -30.57
C VAL A 528 15.33 30.85 -31.21
N TYR A 529 16.17 30.18 -30.44
CA TYR A 529 17.48 29.73 -30.83
C TYR A 529 17.63 28.23 -30.64
N GLU A 530 18.53 27.62 -31.40
CA GLU A 530 18.92 26.23 -31.22
C GLU A 530 20.43 26.06 -31.43
N ALA A 531 21.11 25.68 -30.35
CA ALA A 531 22.51 25.28 -30.34
C ALA A 531 22.61 23.76 -30.48
N LEU A 532 23.22 23.29 -31.55
CA LEU A 532 23.31 21.89 -31.93
C LEU A 532 24.74 21.39 -31.78
N MET A 533 24.90 20.22 -31.16
CA MET A 533 26.17 19.50 -31.11
C MET A 533 26.00 18.09 -31.67
N LYS A 534 26.61 17.84 -32.83
CA LYS A 534 26.56 16.56 -33.54
C LYS A 534 27.89 15.81 -33.39
N PRO A 535 27.87 14.49 -33.13
CA PRO A 535 29.08 13.69 -33.16
C PRO A 535 29.75 13.69 -34.53
N TYR A 536 31.02 14.08 -34.55
CA TYR A 536 31.91 13.88 -35.70
C TYR A 536 32.84 12.68 -35.45
N SER A 537 33.36 12.58 -34.21
CA SER A 537 34.13 11.44 -33.70
C SER A 537 33.97 11.32 -32.18
N THR A 538 34.66 10.38 -31.55
CA THR A 538 34.68 10.22 -30.08
C THR A 538 35.31 11.40 -29.34
N THR A 539 36.12 12.23 -30.02
CA THR A 539 36.83 13.36 -29.42
C THR A 539 36.46 14.71 -30.03
N SER A 540 35.60 14.73 -31.06
CA SER A 540 35.24 15.94 -31.79
C SER A 540 33.76 15.97 -32.16
N LYS A 541 33.16 17.15 -32.06
CA LYS A 541 31.78 17.45 -32.42
C LYS A 541 31.74 18.50 -33.52
N ASP A 542 30.79 18.34 -34.41
CA ASP A 542 30.34 19.39 -35.31
C ASP A 542 29.29 20.22 -34.57
N SER A 543 29.37 21.54 -34.64
CA SER A 543 28.43 22.41 -33.92
C SER A 543 27.76 23.40 -34.84
N LYS A 544 26.52 23.78 -34.53
CA LYS A 544 25.72 24.68 -35.35
C LYS A 544 24.85 25.52 -34.43
N PHE A 545 24.75 26.81 -34.68
CA PHE A 545 23.91 27.72 -33.92
C PHE A 545 22.92 28.42 -34.84
N LYS A 546 21.65 28.41 -34.43
CA LYS A 546 20.55 28.94 -35.24
C LYS A 546 19.76 29.96 -34.44
N ASP A 547 19.48 31.08 -35.07
CA ASP A 547 18.30 31.89 -34.75
C ASP A 547 17.18 31.43 -35.69
N ILE A 548 16.21 30.72 -35.12
CA ILE A 548 15.09 30.13 -35.84
C ILE A 548 14.08 31.21 -36.25
N THR A 549 13.97 32.30 -35.48
CA THR A 549 12.96 33.33 -35.71
C THR A 549 13.23 34.12 -36.99
N GLU A 550 14.51 34.36 -37.30
CA GLU A 550 14.94 35.06 -38.52
C GLU A 550 15.61 34.13 -39.55
N GLY A 551 15.85 32.87 -39.20
CA GLY A 551 16.51 31.90 -40.08
C GLY A 551 18.02 32.13 -40.24
N ARG A 552 18.69 32.80 -39.29
CA ARG A 552 20.14 32.97 -39.28
C ARG A 552 20.81 31.69 -38.78
N VAL A 553 21.87 31.24 -39.46
CA VAL A 553 22.56 29.98 -39.14
C VAL A 553 24.07 30.14 -39.22
N ASN A 554 24.74 29.91 -38.09
CA ASN A 554 26.19 29.73 -38.00
C ASN A 554 26.49 28.23 -37.97
N ASN A 555 27.14 27.71 -39.02
CA ASN A 555 27.46 26.29 -39.13
C ASN A 555 28.77 25.88 -38.44
N ASP A 556 29.37 26.77 -37.66
CA ASP A 556 30.69 26.65 -37.06
C ASP A 556 31.82 26.41 -38.09
N ASN A 557 32.85 27.24 -38.07
CA ASN A 557 34.01 27.04 -38.93
C ASN A 557 34.99 25.98 -38.38
N TYR A 558 34.67 25.36 -37.23
CA TYR A 558 35.55 24.44 -36.52
C TYR A 558 34.87 23.12 -36.15
N TYR A 559 35.67 22.06 -36.13
CA TYR A 559 35.33 20.84 -35.39
C TYR A 559 35.78 21.00 -33.94
N ARG A 560 34.84 20.96 -32.99
CA ARG A 560 35.07 21.26 -31.57
C ARG A 560 35.44 20.01 -30.80
N THR A 561 36.58 20.03 -30.11
CA THR A 561 36.96 18.90 -29.25
C THR A 561 35.96 18.71 -28.09
N TRP A 562 35.44 17.50 -27.90
CA TRP A 562 34.42 17.21 -26.88
C TRP A 562 34.63 15.84 -26.24
N THR A 563 34.39 15.74 -24.94
CA THR A 563 34.48 14.51 -24.16
C THR A 563 33.11 14.21 -23.61
N GLU A 564 32.48 13.14 -24.09
CA GLU A 564 31.18 12.70 -23.57
C GLU A 564 31.21 12.43 -22.05
N PRO A 565 30.08 12.56 -21.34
CA PRO A 565 28.80 13.13 -21.79
C PRO A 565 28.76 14.68 -21.73
N LEU A 566 27.65 15.27 -22.19
CA LEU A 566 27.25 16.62 -21.74
C LEU A 566 26.99 16.58 -20.23
N ALA A 567 27.72 17.41 -19.48
CA ALA A 567 27.63 17.49 -18.04
C ALA A 567 26.75 18.67 -17.58
N TYR A 568 27.05 19.88 -18.05
CA TYR A 568 26.39 21.10 -17.55
C TYR A 568 25.96 22.05 -18.67
N VAL A 569 24.89 22.80 -18.41
CA VAL A 569 24.37 23.87 -19.25
C VAL A 569 24.45 25.18 -18.47
N TYR A 570 24.76 26.25 -19.18
CA TYR A 570 24.97 27.58 -18.65
C TYR A 570 24.09 28.60 -19.37
N ALA A 571 23.63 29.61 -18.66
CA ALA A 571 23.29 30.90 -19.25
C ALA A 571 24.53 31.80 -19.19
N VAL A 572 24.84 32.49 -20.28
CA VAL A 572 26.08 33.28 -20.40
C VAL A 572 25.81 34.68 -20.95
N THR A 573 26.63 35.64 -20.54
CA THR A 573 26.66 37.00 -21.11
C THR A 573 28.04 37.62 -20.97
N ASP A 574 28.48 38.36 -22.00
CA ASP A 574 29.66 39.23 -21.96
C ASP A 574 29.33 40.69 -22.27
N SER A 575 28.13 41.14 -21.93
CA SER A 575 27.63 42.49 -22.21
C SER A 575 28.35 43.67 -21.51
N GLU A 576 29.52 43.43 -20.91
CA GLU A 576 30.40 44.28 -20.07
C GLU A 576 29.77 44.95 -18.84
N PHE A 577 28.47 45.18 -18.84
CA PHE A 577 27.76 46.00 -17.89
C PHE A 577 26.62 45.22 -17.25
N TRP A 578 26.60 45.18 -15.92
CA TRP A 578 25.61 44.46 -15.12
C TRP A 578 24.13 44.79 -15.43
N TYR A 579 23.86 45.97 -15.97
CA TYR A 579 22.49 46.41 -16.28
C TYR A 579 22.00 45.97 -17.68
N ARG A 580 22.84 45.35 -18.51
CA ARG A 580 22.46 44.84 -19.83
C ARG A 580 21.93 43.41 -19.70
N LYS A 581 20.71 43.29 -19.18
CA LYS A 581 20.15 42.00 -18.77
C LYS A 581 19.66 41.17 -19.94
N THR A 582 19.62 39.86 -19.71
CA THR A 582 19.08 38.88 -20.64
C THR A 582 17.91 38.14 -20.01
N ASP A 583 16.77 38.16 -20.70
CA ASP A 583 15.58 37.42 -20.34
C ASP A 583 15.51 36.15 -21.19
N TYR A 584 15.55 34.99 -20.54
CA TYR A 584 15.21 33.69 -21.12
C TYR A 584 13.78 33.35 -20.72
N GLN A 585 12.94 33.13 -21.73
CA GLN A 585 11.61 32.63 -21.47
C GLN A 585 11.60 31.12 -21.24
N TRP A 586 12.51 30.38 -21.87
CA TRP A 586 12.72 28.96 -21.58
C TRP A 586 14.05 28.48 -22.16
N ILE A 587 14.60 27.44 -21.55
CA ILE A 587 15.79 26.71 -22.02
C ILE A 587 15.49 25.22 -21.90
N ALA A 588 15.68 24.47 -22.98
CA ALA A 588 15.36 23.05 -23.07
C ALA A 588 16.51 22.26 -23.71
N VAL A 589 16.92 21.16 -23.09
CA VAL A 589 17.90 20.21 -23.69
C VAL A 589 17.17 18.99 -24.21
N ARG A 590 17.39 18.68 -25.48
CA ARG A 590 16.84 17.49 -26.13
C ARG A 590 17.95 16.62 -26.72
N LYS A 591 17.67 15.32 -26.78
CA LYS A 591 18.44 14.37 -27.59
C LYS A 591 18.42 14.81 -29.05
N TYR A 592 19.53 14.61 -29.75
CA TYR A 592 19.65 14.95 -31.16
C TYR A 592 20.43 13.85 -31.92
N ASP A 593 19.89 13.37 -33.05
CA ASP A 593 20.51 12.28 -33.82
C ASP A 593 21.74 12.77 -34.59
N THR A 594 22.70 11.88 -34.67
CA THR A 594 24.10 12.11 -35.02
C THR A 594 24.39 11.97 -36.51
N SER A 595 23.41 11.51 -37.30
CA SER A 595 23.61 11.14 -38.71
C SER A 595 22.73 11.90 -39.71
N THR A 596 21.79 12.73 -39.25
CA THR A 596 20.84 13.44 -40.12
C THR A 596 20.42 14.82 -39.61
N ASP A 597 19.95 15.67 -40.52
CA ASP A 597 19.34 16.99 -40.22
C ASP A 597 17.80 16.87 -40.17
N LEU A 598 17.28 15.64 -40.10
CA LEU A 598 15.87 15.36 -40.22
C LEU A 598 15.07 15.79 -38.98
N LEU A 599 15.70 15.92 -37.81
CA LEU A 599 15.07 16.45 -36.60
C LEU A 599 15.35 17.95 -36.40
N GLU A 600 15.78 18.67 -37.44
CA GLU A 600 15.95 20.12 -37.41
C GLU A 600 14.64 20.85 -37.77
N ASP A 601 14.44 21.99 -37.09
CA ASP A 601 13.46 23.04 -37.40
C ASP A 601 13.71 23.62 -38.83
N PRO A 602 12.68 24.07 -39.58
CA PRO A 602 11.29 24.32 -39.16
C PRO A 602 10.33 23.18 -39.43
N HIS A 603 10.75 22.19 -40.21
CA HIS A 603 9.83 21.17 -40.66
C HIS A 603 10.03 19.83 -39.99
N PHE A 604 11.10 19.57 -39.21
CA PHE A 604 11.30 18.29 -38.51
C PHE A 604 11.05 17.07 -39.42
N ASN A 605 11.66 17.05 -40.61
CA ASN A 605 11.35 16.11 -41.70
C ASN A 605 11.47 14.61 -41.34
N GLY A 606 12.18 14.27 -40.28
CA GLY A 606 12.34 12.91 -39.77
C GLY A 606 11.11 12.37 -39.04
N ILE A 607 10.17 13.26 -38.69
CA ILE A 607 8.89 12.89 -38.11
C ILE A 607 7.82 13.12 -39.16
N THR A 608 7.11 12.06 -39.56
CA THR A 608 6.00 12.18 -40.51
C THR A 608 4.71 11.79 -39.83
N LEU A 609 3.64 12.55 -40.10
CA LEU A 609 2.29 12.19 -39.65
C LEU A 609 1.59 11.44 -40.78
N TYR A 610 1.06 10.27 -40.44
CA TYR A 610 0.32 9.43 -41.36
C TYR A 610 -1.18 9.57 -41.12
N TRP A 611 -1.91 9.89 -42.19
CA TRP A 611 -3.37 10.01 -42.20
C TRP A 611 -3.97 8.94 -43.13
N GLN A 612 -4.90 8.12 -42.63
CA GLN A 612 -5.60 7.13 -43.47
C GLN A 612 -6.64 7.76 -44.42
N THR A 613 -7.10 8.96 -44.08
CA THR A 613 -8.08 9.76 -44.81
C THR A 613 -7.82 11.23 -44.49
N THR A 614 -8.20 12.14 -45.38
CA THR A 614 -8.14 13.61 -45.17
C THR A 614 -9.53 14.21 -44.91
N THR A 615 -10.55 13.36 -44.74
CA THR A 615 -11.92 13.80 -44.49
C THR A 615 -12.11 14.14 -43.01
N LEU A 616 -12.42 15.41 -42.70
CA LEU A 616 -12.51 15.94 -41.33
C LEU A 616 -13.33 15.03 -40.38
N SER A 617 -14.54 14.62 -40.79
CA SER A 617 -15.46 13.81 -39.99
C SER A 617 -15.01 12.36 -39.76
N GLN A 618 -13.93 11.93 -40.41
CA GLN A 618 -13.33 10.60 -40.24
C GLN A 618 -12.03 10.65 -39.43
N ILE A 619 -11.45 11.85 -39.22
CA ILE A 619 -10.18 12.05 -38.52
C ILE A 619 -10.38 12.66 -37.14
N ILE A 620 -11.21 13.70 -37.07
CA ILE A 620 -11.55 14.35 -35.81
C ILE A 620 -12.80 13.66 -35.30
N GLU A 621 -12.66 12.99 -34.18
CA GLU A 621 -13.77 12.44 -33.44
C GLU A 621 -14.24 13.51 -32.46
N SER A 622 -15.55 13.74 -32.41
CA SER A 622 -16.17 14.47 -31.32
C SER A 622 -16.47 13.51 -30.18
N LYS A 623 -16.23 13.94 -28.95
CA LYS A 623 -16.60 13.19 -27.75
C LYS A 623 -18.06 12.83 -27.89
N PRO A 624 -18.41 11.53 -27.88
CA PRO A 624 -19.80 11.11 -28.02
C PRO A 624 -20.65 11.88 -27.01
N ALA A 625 -21.66 12.60 -27.50
CA ALA A 625 -22.66 13.18 -26.62
C ALA A 625 -23.21 12.06 -25.73
N PRO A 626 -23.46 12.30 -24.43
CA PRO A 626 -24.16 11.34 -23.59
C PRO A 626 -25.42 10.94 -24.34
N SER A 627 -25.55 9.66 -24.69
CA SER A 627 -26.64 9.22 -25.54
C SER A 627 -27.96 9.55 -24.82
N THR A 628 -28.75 10.47 -25.38
CA THR A 628 -30.11 10.77 -24.90
C THR A 628 -31.12 9.67 -25.25
N SER A 629 -30.66 8.48 -25.63
CA SER A 629 -31.48 7.28 -25.56
C SER A 629 -31.63 6.90 -24.09
N ALA A 630 -32.88 6.80 -23.61
CA ALA A 630 -33.20 6.34 -22.26
C ALA A 630 -32.23 5.22 -21.84
N PRO A 631 -31.49 5.40 -20.74
CA PRO A 631 -30.41 4.48 -20.39
C PRO A 631 -31.03 3.11 -20.16
N SER A 632 -30.58 2.11 -20.91
CA SER A 632 -30.83 0.73 -20.53
C SER A 632 -30.16 0.54 -19.18
N SER A 633 -30.95 0.31 -18.14
CA SER A 633 -30.47 0.06 -16.78
C SER A 633 -29.31 -0.93 -16.80
N SER A 634 -28.14 -0.51 -16.33
CA SER A 634 -26.97 -1.36 -16.20
C SER A 634 -26.96 -2.08 -14.85
N ASN A 635 -26.20 -3.16 -14.72
CA ASN A 635 -25.93 -3.70 -13.40
C ASN A 635 -25.19 -2.63 -12.58
N ALA A 636 -25.62 -2.40 -11.36
CA ALA A 636 -24.96 -1.50 -10.43
C ALA A 636 -24.72 -2.22 -9.11
N THR A 637 -23.71 -1.78 -8.36
CA THR A 637 -23.44 -2.29 -7.02
C THR A 637 -23.26 -1.14 -6.07
N VAL A 638 -23.88 -1.24 -4.90
CA VAL A 638 -23.85 -0.24 -3.85
C VAL A 638 -23.06 -0.82 -2.69
N TYR A 639 -22.09 -0.05 -2.20
CA TYR A 639 -21.30 -0.37 -1.02
C TYR A 639 -21.52 0.69 0.06
N ASP A 640 -21.67 0.26 1.30
CA ASP A 640 -21.41 1.08 2.47
C ASP A 640 -20.11 0.59 3.12
N ILE A 641 -19.06 1.40 3.03
CA ILE A 641 -17.71 1.02 3.49
C ILE A 641 -17.34 1.67 4.83
N GLN A 642 -18.25 2.43 5.45
CA GLN A 642 -17.95 3.12 6.71
C GLN A 642 -17.47 2.19 7.82
N PRO A 643 -17.99 0.94 7.97
CA PRO A 643 -17.47 0.04 9.00
C PRO A 643 -16.00 -0.35 8.81
N LEU A 644 -15.56 -0.51 7.56
CA LEU A 644 -14.15 -0.76 7.21
C LEU A 644 -13.30 0.45 7.55
N LEU A 645 -13.71 1.64 7.11
CA LEU A 645 -13.02 2.90 7.43
C LEU A 645 -12.86 3.09 8.94
N ASN A 646 -13.92 2.83 9.71
CA ASN A 646 -13.87 2.90 11.18
C ASN A 646 -12.85 1.92 11.76
N CYS A 647 -12.78 0.68 11.25
CA CYS A 647 -11.79 -0.29 11.70
C CYS A 647 -10.35 0.11 11.32
N ILE A 648 -10.15 0.72 10.16
CA ILE A 648 -8.84 1.24 9.72
C ILE A 648 -8.41 2.43 10.60
N LEU A 649 -9.27 3.44 10.75
CA LEU A 649 -9.01 4.65 11.53
C LEU A 649 -8.75 4.36 13.01
N ASP A 650 -9.51 3.44 13.61
CA ASP A 650 -9.31 3.02 15.00
C ASP A 650 -8.14 2.04 15.17
N GLN A 651 -7.45 1.70 14.08
CA GLN A 651 -6.33 0.79 14.10
C GLN A 651 -6.72 -0.59 14.68
N ARG A 652 -7.86 -1.13 14.24
CA ARG A 652 -8.38 -2.42 14.67
C ARG A 652 -7.90 -3.57 13.79
N TYR A 653 -8.06 -4.78 14.31
CA TYR A 653 -7.65 -6.03 13.69
C TYR A 653 -8.85 -6.78 13.15
N ILE A 654 -8.64 -7.39 11.99
CA ILE A 654 -9.59 -8.25 11.29
C ILE A 654 -8.95 -9.64 11.21
N ALA A 655 -9.74 -10.68 11.45
CA ALA A 655 -9.32 -12.06 11.35
C ALA A 655 -9.38 -12.54 9.89
N THR A 656 -8.32 -13.21 9.47
CA THR A 656 -8.08 -13.66 8.08
C THR A 656 -7.51 -15.07 8.14
N GLU A 657 -7.81 -15.91 7.16
CA GLU A 657 -7.28 -17.26 7.04
C GLU A 657 -5.79 -17.23 6.75
N ASN A 658 -5.32 -16.44 5.78
CA ASN A 658 -3.92 -16.43 5.38
C ASN A 658 -3.03 -15.44 6.16
N GLY A 659 -3.61 -14.65 7.07
CA GLY A 659 -2.85 -13.67 7.85
C GLY A 659 -1.99 -14.30 8.94
N TRP A 660 -0.94 -13.59 9.37
CA TRP A 660 -0.10 -14.04 10.47
C TRP A 660 -0.90 -14.10 11.78
N SER A 661 -0.97 -15.29 12.37
CA SER A 661 -1.55 -15.51 13.69
C SER A 661 -0.73 -14.85 14.79
N PHE A 662 -1.31 -14.75 15.99
CA PHE A 662 -0.59 -14.25 17.15
C PHE A 662 0.71 -15.01 17.46
N PHE A 663 0.77 -16.31 17.16
CA PHE A 663 1.99 -17.11 17.38
C PHE A 663 3.07 -16.78 16.35
N GLU A 664 2.68 -16.56 15.11
CA GLU A 664 3.59 -16.17 14.03
C GLU A 664 4.14 -14.76 14.26
N ARG A 665 3.34 -13.86 14.85
CA ARG A 665 3.79 -12.54 15.30
C ARG A 665 4.82 -12.60 16.44
N LEU A 666 4.76 -13.61 17.32
CA LEU A 666 5.81 -13.88 18.31
C LEU A 666 7.07 -14.49 17.68
N GLU A 667 6.94 -15.13 16.52
CA GLU A 667 8.02 -15.79 15.79
C GLU A 667 8.66 -14.91 14.70
N GLY A 668 7.99 -13.82 14.32
CA GLY A 668 8.42 -12.97 13.20
C GLY A 668 8.39 -13.71 11.86
N SER A 669 7.57 -14.76 11.72
CA SER A 669 7.53 -15.62 10.53
C SER A 669 6.24 -16.45 10.47
N ASP A 670 5.78 -16.73 9.25
CA ASP A 670 4.65 -17.61 8.92
C ASP A 670 5.06 -19.07 8.62
N ALA A 671 6.31 -19.46 8.88
CA ALA A 671 6.81 -20.80 8.55
C ALA A 671 6.00 -21.95 9.19
N ASN A 672 5.24 -21.65 10.25
CA ASN A 672 4.40 -22.60 10.98
C ASN A 672 2.90 -22.47 10.70
N HIS A 673 2.47 -21.61 9.76
CA HIS A 673 1.07 -21.25 9.54
C HIS A 673 0.13 -22.46 9.43
N ALA A 674 0.40 -23.34 8.46
CA ALA A 674 -0.43 -24.53 8.21
C ALA A 674 -0.50 -25.47 9.43
N ALA A 675 0.58 -25.55 10.21
CA ALA A 675 0.60 -26.36 11.43
C ALA A 675 -0.28 -25.75 12.53
N TYR A 676 -0.32 -24.41 12.64
CA TYR A 676 -1.18 -23.70 13.58
C TYR A 676 -2.64 -23.72 13.18
N VAL A 677 -2.96 -23.56 11.90
CA VAL A 677 -4.31 -23.73 11.37
C VAL A 677 -4.83 -25.15 11.68
N THR A 678 -4.02 -26.17 11.35
CA THR A 678 -4.38 -27.58 11.63
C THR A 678 -4.64 -27.81 13.12
N LEU A 679 -3.78 -27.26 13.98
CA LEU A 679 -3.93 -27.41 15.42
C LEU A 679 -5.15 -26.65 15.95
N SER A 680 -5.43 -25.45 15.42
CA SER A 680 -6.63 -24.67 15.76
C SER A 680 -7.90 -25.43 15.41
N HIS A 681 -8.01 -25.96 14.19
CA HIS A 681 -9.16 -26.76 13.76
C HIS A 681 -9.41 -27.96 14.68
N GLN A 682 -8.35 -28.67 15.08
CA GLN A 682 -8.45 -29.77 16.05
C GLN A 682 -9.02 -29.30 17.39
N MET A 683 -8.56 -28.16 17.91
CA MET A 683 -9.07 -27.62 19.19
C MET A 683 -10.51 -27.14 19.07
N GLN A 684 -10.86 -26.48 17.96
CA GLN A 684 -12.23 -26.04 17.67
C GLN A 684 -13.20 -27.22 17.59
N ASP A 685 -12.81 -28.32 16.93
CA ASP A 685 -13.59 -29.55 16.88
C ASP A 685 -13.77 -30.20 18.25
N GLU A 686 -12.68 -30.36 19.00
CA GLU A 686 -12.71 -30.98 20.34
C GLU A 686 -13.57 -30.19 21.33
N MET A 687 -13.60 -28.86 21.22
CA MET A 687 -14.36 -27.98 22.10
C MET A 687 -15.78 -27.68 21.60
N GLY A 688 -16.14 -28.10 20.38
CA GLY A 688 -17.39 -27.70 19.74
C GLY A 688 -17.48 -26.19 19.49
N TYR A 689 -16.34 -25.55 19.24
CA TYR A 689 -16.20 -24.10 19.04
C TYR A 689 -16.08 -23.80 17.55
N LYS A 690 -17.21 -23.81 16.84
CA LYS A 690 -17.29 -23.54 15.39
C LYS A 690 -18.49 -22.65 15.08
N TYR A 691 -18.40 -21.88 13.98
CA TYR A 691 -19.52 -21.12 13.45
C TYR A 691 -20.25 -21.95 12.38
N GLY A 692 -21.31 -22.65 12.80
CA GLY A 692 -21.95 -23.64 11.94
C GLY A 692 -20.99 -24.75 11.55
N ASN A 693 -20.59 -24.80 10.28
CA ASN A 693 -19.62 -25.77 9.75
C ASN A 693 -18.25 -25.16 9.42
N GLN A 694 -18.05 -23.86 9.68
CA GLN A 694 -16.81 -23.14 9.41
C GLN A 694 -15.97 -22.99 10.68
N TYR A 695 -14.65 -22.96 10.51
CA TYR A 695 -13.69 -22.69 11.58
C TYR A 695 -13.50 -21.17 11.73
N TYR A 696 -13.13 -20.73 12.93
CA TYR A 696 -12.66 -19.38 13.14
C TYR A 696 -11.22 -19.24 12.63
N PRO A 697 -10.93 -18.24 11.76
CA PRO A 697 -9.58 -17.93 11.33
C PRO A 697 -8.67 -17.56 12.52
N ILE A 698 -7.37 -17.83 12.37
CA ILE A 698 -6.36 -17.52 13.38
C ILE A 698 -5.47 -16.34 13.03
N GLY A 699 -5.48 -15.90 11.76
CA GLY A 699 -4.67 -14.78 11.31
C GLY A 699 -5.19 -13.48 11.88
N LEU A 700 -4.26 -12.59 12.20
CA LEU A 700 -4.53 -11.21 12.58
C LEU A 700 -4.06 -10.33 11.42
N VAL A 701 -4.90 -9.42 10.95
CA VAL A 701 -4.55 -8.40 9.97
C VAL A 701 -4.94 -7.04 10.51
N SER A 702 -4.03 -6.09 10.40
CA SER A 702 -4.30 -4.68 10.60
C SER A 702 -3.54 -3.87 9.55
N PHE A 703 -3.79 -2.56 9.48
CA PHE A 703 -3.21 -1.72 8.44
C PHE A 703 -2.26 -0.65 8.99
N MET A 704 -1.23 -0.34 8.19
CA MET A 704 -0.23 0.70 8.42
C MET A 704 -0.33 1.76 7.32
N ILE A 705 -0.66 2.99 7.73
CA ILE A 705 -0.91 4.11 6.83
C ILE A 705 -0.15 5.32 7.35
N PRO A 706 1.04 5.65 6.82
CA PRO A 706 1.84 6.81 7.25
C PRO A 706 1.20 8.13 6.82
N ASP A 707 0.07 8.48 7.44
CA ASP A 707 -0.73 9.67 7.15
C ASP A 707 -1.09 10.39 8.46
N PRO A 708 -1.07 11.73 8.51
CA PRO A 708 -1.37 12.50 9.72
C PRO A 708 -2.77 12.25 10.32
N THR A 709 -3.74 11.80 9.54
CA THR A 709 -5.12 11.50 9.95
C THR A 709 -5.25 10.05 10.40
N TYR A 710 -4.70 9.10 9.64
CA TYR A 710 -4.85 7.66 9.91
C TYR A 710 -3.85 7.12 10.95
N ASP A 711 -2.59 7.54 10.88
CA ASP A 711 -1.57 7.14 11.85
C ASP A 711 -0.46 8.19 12.00
N ARG A 712 -0.77 9.20 12.82
CA ARG A 712 0.18 10.28 13.11
C ARG A 712 1.48 9.80 13.75
N LYS A 713 1.48 8.68 14.50
CA LYS A 713 2.70 8.16 15.12
C LYS A 713 3.62 7.56 14.06
N LEU A 714 3.06 6.76 13.17
CA LEU A 714 3.80 6.16 12.06
C LEU A 714 4.28 7.24 11.07
N PHE A 715 3.43 8.21 10.74
CA PHE A 715 3.80 9.36 9.91
C PHE A 715 5.03 10.11 10.45
N ASN A 716 5.02 10.44 11.75
CA ASN A 716 6.16 11.11 12.38
C ASN A 716 7.42 10.23 12.42
N LEU A 717 7.27 8.91 12.57
CA LEU A 717 8.39 7.96 12.52
C LEU A 717 9.03 7.94 11.13
N PHE A 718 8.23 7.89 10.07
CA PHE A 718 8.70 7.92 8.68
C PHE A 718 9.43 9.24 8.37
N LEU A 719 8.85 10.38 8.75
CA LEU A 719 9.49 11.68 8.62
C LEU A 719 10.84 11.75 9.37
N THR A 720 10.90 11.22 10.59
CA THR A 720 12.13 11.24 11.40
C THR A 720 13.23 10.37 10.80
N LEU A 721 12.85 9.28 10.13
CA LEU A 721 13.77 8.35 9.50
C LEU A 721 14.12 8.70 8.04
N GLY A 722 13.42 9.67 7.44
CA GLY A 722 13.58 10.01 6.03
C GLY A 722 13.09 8.92 5.08
N ILE A 723 12.09 8.14 5.50
CA ILE A 723 11.48 7.06 4.71
C ILE A 723 10.26 7.62 3.97
N SER A 724 10.21 7.43 2.65
CA SER A 724 9.03 7.68 1.82
C SER A 724 8.25 6.39 1.61
N VAL A 725 6.91 6.48 1.56
CA VAL A 725 6.07 5.32 1.20
C VAL A 725 6.21 5.04 -0.28
N GLU A 726 6.52 3.79 -0.63
CA GLU A 726 6.58 3.32 -2.00
C GLU A 726 5.18 2.98 -2.54
N GLU A 727 4.88 3.47 -3.74
CA GLU A 727 3.63 3.20 -4.45
C GLU A 727 3.40 1.69 -4.64
N GLY A 728 2.23 1.20 -4.25
CA GLY A 728 1.83 -0.18 -4.43
C GLY A 728 2.43 -1.17 -3.43
N GLN A 729 3.13 -0.73 -2.38
CA GLN A 729 3.47 -1.61 -1.26
C GLN A 729 2.25 -1.82 -0.35
N SER A 730 1.83 -3.07 -0.12
CA SER A 730 0.69 -3.41 0.74
C SER A 730 0.81 -2.77 2.14
N SER A 731 -0.29 -2.17 2.58
CA SER A 731 -0.48 -1.58 3.91
C SER A 731 -0.81 -2.62 4.97
N THR A 732 -0.98 -3.90 4.63
CA THR A 732 -1.14 -5.00 5.59
C THR A 732 0.07 -5.04 6.53
N ASP A 733 -0.17 -5.01 7.84
CA ASP A 733 0.82 -4.68 8.86
C ASP A 733 2.11 -5.51 8.81
N TYR A 734 2.03 -6.83 8.77
CA TYR A 734 3.23 -7.68 8.72
C TYR A 734 3.97 -7.57 7.37
N TYR A 735 3.29 -7.35 6.24
CA TYR A 735 3.96 -7.07 4.96
C TYR A 735 4.67 -5.71 5.00
N PHE A 736 3.98 -4.69 5.52
CA PHE A 736 4.50 -3.34 5.65
C PHE A 736 5.72 -3.29 6.58
N LEU A 737 5.63 -3.89 7.77
CA LEU A 737 6.74 -3.91 8.73
C LEU A 737 7.95 -4.68 8.19
N ASN A 738 7.75 -5.84 7.56
CA ASN A 738 8.84 -6.59 6.95
C ASN A 738 9.53 -5.81 5.84
N TYR A 739 8.78 -5.02 5.05
CA TYR A 739 9.35 -4.23 3.95
C TYR A 739 10.20 -3.05 4.44
N TYR A 740 9.68 -2.24 5.38
CA TYR A 740 10.34 -1.01 5.80
C TYR A 740 11.30 -1.16 6.98
N PHE A 741 11.08 -2.15 7.84
CA PHE A 741 11.83 -2.34 9.08
C PHE A 741 12.48 -3.72 9.21
N GLY A 742 12.22 -4.63 8.26
CA GLY A 742 12.85 -5.95 8.17
C GLY A 742 13.62 -6.11 6.85
N ASP A 743 13.84 -7.38 6.47
CA ASP A 743 14.50 -7.77 5.22
C ASP A 743 13.48 -8.36 4.20
N GLY A 744 12.21 -7.97 4.29
CA GLY A 744 11.13 -8.49 3.46
C GLY A 744 11.11 -7.90 2.05
N THR A 745 10.52 -8.63 1.11
CA THR A 745 10.28 -8.14 -0.26
C THR A 745 8.95 -7.40 -0.37
N LYS A 746 8.86 -6.50 -1.34
CA LYS A 746 7.62 -5.78 -1.66
C LYS A 746 6.48 -6.77 -1.93
N VAL A 747 5.31 -6.49 -1.35
CA VAL A 747 4.05 -7.18 -1.66
C VAL A 747 3.15 -6.21 -2.39
N GLN A 748 2.77 -6.57 -3.61
CA GLN A 748 1.98 -5.69 -4.48
C GLN A 748 0.56 -5.51 -3.93
N GLY A 749 0.23 -4.27 -3.56
CA GLY A 749 -1.10 -3.80 -3.23
C GLY A 749 -1.64 -2.81 -4.27
N TYR A 750 -2.93 -2.55 -4.19
CA TYR A 750 -3.66 -1.62 -5.04
C TYR A 750 -4.35 -0.56 -4.20
N ARG A 751 -4.49 0.66 -4.72
CA ARG A 751 -5.27 1.72 -4.09
C ARG A 751 -6.73 1.23 -3.93
N VAL A 752 -7.41 1.65 -2.87
CA VAL A 752 -8.77 1.19 -2.54
C VAL A 752 -9.74 2.36 -2.61
N TRP A 753 -10.77 2.24 -3.44
CA TRP A 753 -11.83 3.24 -3.57
C TRP A 753 -12.50 3.53 -2.22
N GLY A 754 -12.67 4.82 -1.93
CA GLY A 754 -13.26 5.33 -0.68
C GLY A 754 -12.35 5.23 0.55
N VAL A 755 -11.12 4.70 0.44
CA VAL A 755 -10.12 4.69 1.52
C VAL A 755 -8.85 5.45 1.13
N SER A 756 -8.32 5.20 -0.06
CA SER A 756 -7.10 5.86 -0.56
C SER A 756 -7.34 7.31 -1.02
N GLU A 757 -8.60 7.73 -1.08
CA GLU A 757 -8.99 9.13 -1.33
C GLU A 757 -8.80 9.94 -0.05
N GLY A 758 -8.14 11.09 -0.12
CA GLY A 758 -8.03 11.98 1.05
C GLY A 758 -9.28 12.83 1.20
N THR A 759 -9.72 13.48 0.11
CA THR A 759 -10.99 14.18 0.03
C THR A 759 -12.01 13.39 -0.78
N ILE A 760 -13.03 12.86 -0.10
CA ILE A 760 -14.15 12.11 -0.72
C ILE A 760 -14.79 12.95 -1.84
N GLY A 761 -15.03 12.30 -2.99
CA GLY A 761 -15.68 12.92 -4.17
C GLY A 761 -14.72 13.59 -5.17
N THR A 762 -13.41 13.62 -4.89
CA THR A 762 -12.40 14.17 -5.81
C THR A 762 -11.80 13.14 -6.78
N SER A 763 -12.07 11.85 -6.55
CA SER A 763 -11.46 10.71 -7.27
C SER A 763 -9.92 10.69 -7.25
N ASN A 764 -9.28 11.50 -6.39
CA ASN A 764 -7.84 11.53 -6.24
C ASN A 764 -7.38 10.46 -5.24
N LEU A 765 -6.95 9.32 -5.78
CA LEU A 765 -6.46 8.18 -4.99
C LEU A 765 -5.02 8.36 -4.48
N GLU A 766 -4.31 9.42 -4.88
CA GLU A 766 -2.90 9.59 -4.52
C GLU A 766 -2.71 10.12 -3.09
N GLU A 767 -3.74 10.76 -2.51
CA GLU A 767 -3.65 11.49 -1.24
C GLU A 767 -3.36 10.58 -0.02
N ILE A 768 -4.06 9.45 0.12
CA ILE A 768 -3.86 8.54 1.24
C ILE A 768 -3.09 7.30 0.75
N PRO A 769 -1.85 7.06 1.23
CA PRO A 769 -1.00 5.95 0.80
C PRO A 769 -1.45 4.62 1.42
N PHE A 770 -2.69 4.24 1.13
CA PHE A 770 -3.30 2.97 1.51
C PHE A 770 -3.35 2.03 0.31
N PHE A 771 -2.78 0.84 0.48
CA PHE A 771 -2.74 -0.20 -0.54
C PHE A 771 -3.16 -1.53 0.06
N LEU A 772 -4.02 -2.26 -0.63
CA LEU A 772 -4.46 -3.58 -0.20
C LEU A 772 -4.05 -4.64 -1.23
N ASP A 773 -3.40 -5.70 -0.77
CA ASP A 773 -3.06 -6.83 -1.63
C ASP A 773 -4.31 -7.67 -1.95
N PRO A 774 -4.40 -8.27 -3.16
CA PRO A 774 -5.60 -8.99 -3.58
C PRO A 774 -6.02 -10.14 -2.66
N GLN A 775 -5.07 -10.86 -2.06
CA GLN A 775 -5.36 -11.98 -1.17
C GLN A 775 -6.03 -11.50 0.12
N THR A 776 -5.45 -10.51 0.80
CA THR A 776 -6.04 -9.91 2.00
C THR A 776 -7.37 -9.22 1.67
N SER A 777 -7.46 -8.58 0.50
CA SER A 777 -8.70 -7.96 0.01
C SER A 777 -9.83 -8.98 -0.15
N GLU A 778 -9.56 -10.15 -0.73
CA GLU A 778 -10.59 -11.16 -0.98
C GLU A 778 -11.19 -11.70 0.31
N GLU A 779 -10.40 -11.88 1.35
CA GLU A 779 -10.89 -12.35 2.65
C GLU A 779 -11.73 -11.29 3.38
N ILE A 780 -11.33 -10.01 3.28
CA ILE A 780 -11.99 -8.91 4.01
C ILE A 780 -13.22 -8.39 3.26
N LEU A 781 -13.07 -8.10 1.96
CA LEU A 781 -14.10 -7.48 1.11
C LEU A 781 -14.93 -8.52 0.36
N GLY A 782 -14.36 -9.71 0.13
CA GLY A 782 -14.90 -10.72 -0.76
C GLY A 782 -14.41 -10.62 -2.19
N PRO A 783 -14.73 -11.63 -3.03
CA PRO A 783 -14.37 -11.61 -4.44
C PRO A 783 -14.94 -10.39 -5.17
N GLN A 784 -16.25 -10.12 -5.01
CA GLN A 784 -16.90 -8.99 -5.66
C GLN A 784 -16.35 -7.64 -5.16
N GLY A 785 -16.24 -7.45 -3.84
CA GLY A 785 -15.69 -6.23 -3.27
C GLY A 785 -14.24 -5.99 -3.70
N THR A 786 -13.43 -7.04 -3.83
CA THR A 786 -12.06 -6.97 -4.34
C THR A 786 -12.02 -6.49 -5.78
N CYS A 787 -12.88 -7.02 -6.65
CA CYS A 787 -12.95 -6.59 -8.04
C CYS A 787 -13.45 -5.16 -8.21
N ASP A 788 -14.41 -4.76 -7.38
CA ASP A 788 -15.05 -3.45 -7.55
C ASP A 788 -14.25 -2.32 -6.92
N LEU A 789 -13.60 -2.58 -5.77
CA LEU A 789 -12.99 -1.57 -4.91
C LEU A 789 -11.47 -1.44 -5.05
N LEU A 790 -10.74 -2.45 -5.54
CA LEU A 790 -9.31 -2.30 -5.84
C LEU A 790 -9.10 -1.57 -7.17
N TYR A 791 -8.50 -0.39 -7.12
CA TYR A 791 -8.21 0.41 -8.31
C TYR A 791 -7.07 -0.19 -9.13
N GLY A 792 -7.30 -0.37 -10.43
CA GLY A 792 -6.31 -0.91 -11.38
C GLY A 792 -6.09 -2.43 -11.28
N TYR A 793 -6.79 -3.13 -10.38
CA TYR A 793 -6.72 -4.58 -10.27
C TYR A 793 -7.60 -5.24 -11.36
N THR A 794 -7.02 -6.18 -12.10
CA THR A 794 -7.76 -6.98 -13.09
C THR A 794 -8.18 -8.30 -12.44
N CYS A 795 -9.48 -8.51 -12.28
CA CYS A 795 -9.98 -9.74 -11.69
C CYS A 795 -9.78 -10.96 -12.60
N PRO A 796 -9.47 -12.13 -12.00
CA PRO A 796 -9.25 -13.39 -12.72
C PRO A 796 -10.52 -13.99 -13.33
#